data_AF-A0A5C6EKK4-F1
#
_entry.id   AF-A0A5C6EKK4-F1
#
_cell.length_a   1.000
_cell.length_b   1.000
_cell.length_c   1.000
_cell.angle_alpha   90.00
_cell.angle_beta   90.00
_cell.angle_gamma   90.00
#
_symmetry.space_group_name_H-M   'P 1'
#
loop_
_entity.id
_entity.type
_entity.pdbx_description
1 polymer ?
#
loop_
_entity_poly.entity_id
_entity_poly.type
_entity_poly.pdbx_seq_one_letter_code
_entity_poly.pdbx_strand_id
1 'polypeptide(L)'
;MRRLRKNQLRSSRRRTARRLLVLLIASASPAGQSVYAQVPTGADVVAGQVAISEAGNALNIHAATTRAIVNWDSFSLGAGNVANFNLPDANSAILNRVTSPSMPSTIAGAVNSNGHVYLVNPSGIVVSSSGMVNTNGFTASTFDIANQDFMDGGALTFADNGSKSSIVNNGTIATGSGGAHLIANEIANHGTLTSNGGNITLSGGGRVTLDNGVTYVQPTLETLASGISPTAGLIQNTGTIRATGAATSGGEVYLVNPNGKIMHDGTIAAQNIASNGDTIGGHVQLEADEITLTQNSSIDARGTHGGGEVLVGGDWQGSGAMTQATTVKMEAGATIDASATVSGDGGKIVLWSDIHNLNSVTQAFGTLLARAGELLGNGGQIETSGHQVDTSGIGVDAGSEHGDAGHWLIDPYNYVIDAIAASNIVSALNSNTSVTVTTTANVSAFGSSGNSSDAGDITISAQIDATGTGSLTLDAARDIIISQQLVRVTGDGANINLLAGLNIVEDQTSGGIKLETGTGNIVLAADADGNGSGVIDFRTSGVLDFLTNGGDITFGGGDATASGYAQGYDASTNEAVHFADSSAVTIRSNGGDISLKGRSSTATAPNSNGAFGVGFLNNSSVTIDSGVGTILIEGISQQAGSSSSTGQGVYFLGGNTTIKSANITSDAIRIIGDASASKSTNSYGVEFDSNAYIHATGVGGGILIDGHAGTASSDLMMRSHTYEILANGGPISLLGHKADGLFTIGGSSNINIGSKTGTAVATSASDVTIQFDQYSFNGYSPKIATSGDVLW
;
A
#
# COMPACT_ATOMS: atom_id res chain seq x y z
N MET A 1 -56.12 -1.40 33.36
CA MET A 1 -56.19 -1.99 34.72
C MET A 1 -54.91 -2.81 34.94
N ARG A 2 -54.09 -2.47 35.96
CA ARG A 2 -53.08 -3.27 36.72
C ARG A 2 -52.11 -4.22 35.96
N ARG A 3 -50.79 -4.32 36.23
CA ARG A 3 -49.88 -3.76 37.25
C ARG A 3 -48.41 -4.13 36.89
N LEU A 4 -47.52 -3.13 36.98
CA LEU A 4 -46.16 -3.12 37.56
C LEU A 4 -45.16 -4.29 37.30
N ARG A 5 -43.98 -3.94 36.76
CA ARG A 5 -42.74 -3.80 37.57
C ARG A 5 -41.63 -3.01 36.86
N LYS A 6 -40.99 -2.17 37.67
CA LYS A 6 -39.83 -1.29 37.39
C LYS A 6 -38.54 -2.09 37.24
N ASN A 7 -37.60 -1.59 36.43
CA ASN A 7 -36.15 -1.50 36.72
C ASN A 7 -35.52 -0.53 35.68
N GLN A 8 -35.46 0.77 36.02
CA GLN A 8 -34.22 1.52 36.31
C GLN A 8 -33.10 1.38 35.27
N LEU A 9 -33.15 2.21 34.22
CA LEU A 9 -31.96 2.70 33.50
C LEU A 9 -31.61 4.08 34.08
N ARG A 10 -30.60 4.13 34.95
CA ARG A 10 -29.90 5.37 35.30
C ARG A 10 -28.86 5.62 34.22
N SER A 11 -29.10 6.62 33.38
CA SER A 11 -28.11 7.17 32.46
C SER A 11 -27.02 7.91 33.24
N SER A 12 -25.88 7.26 33.46
CA SER A 12 -24.67 7.99 33.86
C SER A 12 -24.01 8.55 32.61
N ARG A 13 -24.34 9.80 32.25
CA ARG A 13 -23.48 10.64 31.41
C ARG A 13 -22.16 10.84 32.16
N ARG A 14 -21.16 9.99 31.90
CA ARG A 14 -19.77 10.27 32.28
C ARG A 14 -19.25 11.32 31.30
N ARG A 15 -19.29 12.59 31.73
CA ARG A 15 -18.48 13.65 31.14
C ARG A 15 -17.02 13.28 31.39
N THR A 16 -16.32 12.82 30.36
CA THR A 16 -14.86 12.71 30.35
C THR A 16 -14.32 14.14 30.31
N ALA A 17 -14.00 14.67 31.49
CA ALA A 17 -13.25 15.91 31.60
C ALA A 17 -11.84 15.65 31.05
N ARG A 18 -11.53 16.25 29.89
CA ARG A 18 -10.15 16.43 29.40
C ARG A 18 -9.35 17.12 30.51
N ARG A 19 -8.45 16.39 31.17
CA ARG A 19 -7.44 16.98 32.05
C ARG A 19 -6.30 17.48 31.16
N LEU A 20 -6.35 18.76 30.80
CA LEU A 20 -5.18 19.51 30.38
C LEU A 20 -4.22 19.53 31.57
N LEU A 21 -3.12 18.78 31.49
CA LEU A 21 -2.02 18.90 32.45
C LEU A 21 -1.16 20.08 31.99
N VAL A 22 -1.56 21.30 32.34
CA VAL A 22 -0.71 22.48 32.25
C VAL A 22 0.33 22.35 33.36
N LEU A 23 1.58 22.07 32.99
CA LEU A 23 2.71 22.12 33.92
C LEU A 23 2.98 23.60 34.25
N LEU A 24 2.42 24.09 35.37
CA LEU A 24 2.78 25.38 35.94
C LEU A 24 4.21 25.28 36.48
N ILE A 25 5.17 25.88 35.79
CA ILE A 25 6.51 26.14 36.33
C ILE A 25 6.36 27.29 37.33
N ALA A 26 6.40 26.95 38.62
CA ALA A 26 6.39 27.93 39.70
C ALA A 26 7.74 28.66 39.75
N SER A 27 7.73 29.93 39.37
CA SER A 27 8.80 30.89 39.58
C SER A 27 8.87 31.25 41.06
N ALA A 28 9.83 30.66 41.77
CA ALA A 28 10.23 31.11 43.10
C ALA A 28 11.68 31.64 43.04
N SER A 29 11.81 32.96 42.93
CA SER A 29 13.08 33.64 43.17
C SER A 29 13.40 33.61 44.67
N PRO A 30 14.68 33.41 45.02
CA PRO A 30 15.32 34.21 46.03
C PRO A 30 16.31 35.16 45.36
N ALA A 31 16.20 36.43 45.72
CA ALA A 31 17.15 37.46 45.35
C ALA A 31 18.56 37.14 45.86
N GLY A 32 19.56 37.46 45.03
CA GLY A 32 20.91 37.77 45.50
C GLY A 32 21.94 36.66 45.38
N GLN A 33 22.28 36.25 44.14
CA GLN A 33 23.67 35.92 43.79
C GLN A 33 23.97 36.52 42.42
N SER A 34 25.12 37.21 42.33
CA SER A 34 25.59 37.90 41.13
C SER A 34 25.56 36.99 39.90
N VAL A 35 24.85 37.42 38.86
CA VAL A 35 25.01 36.86 37.51
C VAL A 35 26.38 37.33 37.02
N TYR A 36 27.43 36.59 37.38
CA TYR A 36 28.72 36.74 36.72
C TYR A 36 28.50 36.44 35.23
N ALA A 37 29.09 37.26 34.36
CA ALA A 37 29.25 36.93 32.96
C ALA A 37 29.96 35.57 32.88
N GLN A 38 29.24 34.49 32.62
CA GLN A 38 29.83 33.16 32.61
C GLN A 38 30.60 32.95 31.31
N VAL A 39 31.90 32.68 31.44
CA VAL A 39 32.71 31.97 30.46
C VAL A 39 33.03 30.59 31.04
N PRO A 40 33.29 29.56 30.22
CA PRO A 40 33.68 28.23 30.72
C PRO A 40 34.83 28.28 31.74
N THR A 41 34.76 27.48 32.79
CA THR A 41 35.71 27.49 33.92
C THR A 41 36.25 26.11 34.25
N GLY A 42 37.43 26.05 34.88
CA GLY A 42 38.02 24.81 35.36
C GLY A 42 38.54 23.91 34.23
N ALA A 43 39.17 24.51 33.23
CA ALA A 43 39.72 23.78 32.09
C ALA A 43 40.86 22.84 32.52
N ASP A 44 40.78 21.59 32.10
CA ASP A 44 41.82 20.58 32.26
C ASP A 44 42.05 19.86 30.92
N VAL A 45 43.23 20.04 30.32
CA VAL A 45 43.56 19.46 29.01
C VAL A 45 44.02 18.01 29.20
N VAL A 46 43.15 17.07 28.84
CA VAL A 46 43.35 15.63 29.07
C VAL A 46 44.12 14.98 27.91
N ALA A 47 43.91 15.44 26.69
CA ALA A 47 44.57 14.91 25.49
C ALA A 47 44.74 15.99 24.41
N GLY A 48 45.79 15.86 23.60
CA GLY A 48 46.15 16.86 22.59
C GLY A 48 46.90 18.07 23.17
N GLN A 49 47.11 19.08 22.33
CA GLN A 49 47.76 20.34 22.72
C GLN A 49 46.77 21.49 22.54
N VAL A 50 46.32 22.09 23.65
CA VAL A 50 45.31 23.16 23.66
C VAL A 50 45.81 24.34 24.49
N ALA A 51 45.81 25.53 23.90
CA ALA A 51 46.03 26.80 24.58
C ALA A 51 44.68 27.51 24.78
N ILE A 52 44.39 27.90 26.02
CA ILE A 52 43.14 28.57 26.40
C ILE A 52 43.49 29.95 26.95
N SER A 53 42.84 30.99 26.42
CA SER A 53 43.09 32.38 26.80
C SER A 53 41.81 33.19 26.79
N GLU A 54 41.68 34.11 27.74
CA GLU A 54 40.56 35.04 27.82
C GLU A 54 40.99 36.44 27.34
N ALA A 55 40.16 37.06 26.51
CA ALA A 55 40.34 38.41 26.01
C ALA A 55 39.00 39.17 26.05
N GLY A 56 38.78 39.93 27.12
CA GLY A 56 37.51 40.63 27.35
C GLY A 56 36.35 39.65 27.56
N ASN A 57 35.37 39.69 26.66
CA ASN A 57 34.21 38.78 26.64
C ASN A 57 34.44 37.51 25.79
N ALA A 58 35.66 37.31 25.25
CA ALA A 58 35.99 36.18 24.40
C ALA A 58 36.90 35.17 25.12
N LEU A 59 36.53 33.89 25.09
CA LEU A 59 37.37 32.75 25.43
C LEU A 59 37.92 32.16 24.12
N ASN A 60 39.24 32.24 23.91
CA ASN A 60 39.91 31.70 22.73
C ASN A 60 40.59 30.38 23.08
N ILE A 61 40.21 29.32 22.36
CA ILE A 61 40.69 27.95 22.52
C ILE A 61 41.40 27.58 21.22
N HIS A 62 42.72 27.43 21.29
CA HIS A 62 43.55 27.08 20.14
C HIS A 62 44.12 25.68 20.31
N ALA A 63 43.70 24.75 19.46
CA ALA A 63 44.25 23.40 19.45
C ALA A 63 45.32 23.28 18.36
N ALA A 64 46.49 22.74 18.71
CA ALA A 64 47.57 22.45 17.77
C ALA A 64 47.52 21.00 17.24
N THR A 65 46.71 20.13 17.86
CA THR A 65 46.49 18.75 17.43
C THR A 65 45.13 18.62 16.74
N THR A 66 45.02 17.68 15.79
CA THR A 66 43.78 17.42 15.03
C THR A 66 42.65 16.89 15.90
N ARG A 67 42.97 16.24 17.02
CA ARG A 67 42.02 15.87 18.07
C ARG A 67 42.53 16.31 19.44
N ALA A 68 41.63 16.81 20.29
CA ALA A 68 41.96 17.22 21.65
C ALA A 68 40.77 17.01 22.60
N ILE A 69 41.05 16.80 23.89
CA ILE A 69 40.05 16.63 24.94
C ILE A 69 40.34 17.63 26.06
N VAL A 70 39.33 18.41 26.43
CA VAL A 70 39.36 19.33 27.56
C VAL A 70 38.19 19.00 28.49
N ASN A 71 38.50 18.66 29.73
CA ASN A 71 37.52 18.59 30.80
C ASN A 71 37.26 19.99 31.37
N TRP A 72 36.04 20.22 31.86
CA TRP A 72 35.60 21.49 32.42
C TRP A 72 34.82 21.27 33.71
N ASP A 73 35.02 22.16 34.69
CA ASP A 73 34.14 22.23 35.86
C ASP A 73 32.74 22.73 35.47
N SER A 74 32.68 23.69 34.54
CA SER A 74 31.45 24.22 33.98
C SER A 74 31.73 24.74 32.57
N PHE A 75 30.88 24.36 31.62
CA PHE A 75 30.88 24.93 30.28
C PHE A 75 29.57 25.69 30.06
N SER A 76 29.53 26.94 30.49
CA SER A 76 28.42 27.86 30.27
C SER A 76 28.93 29.20 29.71
N LEU A 77 28.16 29.78 28.81
CA LEU A 77 28.50 31.01 28.09
C LEU A 77 27.34 32.00 28.18
N GLY A 78 27.49 33.03 29.02
CA GLY A 78 26.49 34.09 29.20
C GLY A 78 26.27 34.93 27.95
N ALA A 79 25.12 35.61 27.86
CA ALA A 79 24.81 36.50 26.75
C ALA A 79 25.88 37.59 26.57
N GLY A 80 26.30 37.82 25.33
CA GLY A 80 27.38 38.76 25.00
C GLY A 80 28.79 38.19 25.12
N ASN A 81 28.98 36.97 25.65
CA ASN A 81 30.27 36.28 25.64
C ASN A 81 30.44 35.42 24.39
N VAL A 82 31.69 35.15 24.01
CA VAL A 82 32.05 34.34 22.83
C VAL A 82 33.07 33.27 23.21
N ALA A 83 32.95 32.06 22.71
CA ALA A 83 33.98 31.03 22.74
C ALA A 83 34.44 30.73 21.30
N ASN A 84 35.71 31.01 20.98
CA ASN A 84 36.28 30.77 19.66
C ASN A 84 37.23 29.57 19.69
N PHE A 85 36.91 28.52 18.95
CA PHE A 85 37.71 27.32 18.78
C PHE A 85 38.47 27.38 17.45
N ASN A 86 39.78 27.62 17.52
CA ASN A 86 40.68 27.65 16.38
C ASN A 86 41.43 26.32 16.30
N LEU A 87 40.92 25.39 15.49
CA LEU A 87 41.47 24.05 15.28
C LEU A 87 42.40 24.03 14.03
N PRO A 88 43.27 23.02 13.85
CA PRO A 88 44.22 22.99 12.73
C PRO A 88 43.57 23.08 11.34
N ASP A 89 42.45 22.39 11.13
CA ASP A 89 41.69 22.38 9.88
C ASP A 89 40.18 22.11 10.14
N ALA A 90 39.39 22.06 9.07
CA ALA A 90 37.95 21.87 9.15
C ALA A 90 37.51 20.47 9.60
N ASN A 91 38.39 19.47 9.51
CA ASN A 91 38.14 18.08 9.92
C ASN A 91 38.64 17.79 11.34
N SER A 92 39.33 18.76 11.96
CA SER A 92 39.83 18.65 13.31
C SER A 92 38.69 18.72 14.33
N ALA A 93 38.82 18.02 15.45
CA ALA A 93 37.77 17.86 16.46
C ALA A 93 38.28 18.16 17.88
N ILE A 94 37.44 18.80 18.69
CA ILE A 94 37.72 19.00 20.12
C ILE A 94 36.54 18.54 20.98
N LEU A 95 36.83 17.73 21.99
CA LEU A 95 35.87 17.27 22.99
C LEU A 95 35.95 18.12 24.24
N ASN A 96 34.85 18.79 24.57
CA ASN A 96 34.64 19.52 25.80
C ASN A 96 33.73 18.68 26.70
N ARG A 97 34.26 18.16 27.80
CA ARG A 97 33.49 17.33 28.74
C ARG A 97 33.32 18.03 30.08
N VAL A 98 32.07 18.25 30.51
CA VAL A 98 31.78 18.77 31.85
C VAL A 98 31.80 17.61 32.85
N THR A 99 32.68 17.69 33.84
CA THR A 99 32.90 16.61 34.83
C THR A 99 32.25 16.89 36.18
N SER A 100 31.86 18.13 36.47
CA SER A 100 31.15 18.47 37.71
C SER A 100 29.71 17.97 37.69
N PRO A 101 29.28 17.21 38.70
CA PRO A 101 27.87 16.82 38.83
C PRO A 101 26.95 18.04 38.98
N SER A 102 25.73 17.93 38.42
CA SER A 102 24.66 18.93 38.57
C SER A 102 24.99 20.34 38.04
N MET A 103 25.90 20.43 37.07
CA MET A 103 26.31 21.69 36.44
C MET A 103 25.88 21.69 34.96
N PRO A 104 24.62 22.04 34.63
CA PRO A 104 24.16 22.09 33.24
C PRO A 104 24.88 23.17 32.44
N SER A 105 25.07 22.93 31.14
CA SER A 105 25.64 23.89 30.21
C SER A 105 24.57 24.83 29.69
N THR A 106 24.74 26.13 29.87
CA THR A 106 23.86 27.16 29.27
C THR A 106 24.65 27.99 28.26
N ILE A 107 24.28 27.93 26.98
CA ILE A 107 24.86 28.70 25.88
C ILE A 107 23.90 29.84 25.52
N ALA A 108 24.11 31.01 26.10
CA ALA A 108 23.40 32.24 25.78
C ALA A 108 24.23 33.22 24.93
N GLY A 109 25.54 33.03 24.86
CA GLY A 109 26.49 33.73 23.98
C GLY A 109 26.75 32.99 22.65
N ALA A 110 27.91 33.24 22.04
CA ALA A 110 28.29 32.65 20.74
C ALA A 110 29.43 31.62 20.85
N VAL A 111 29.28 30.43 20.26
CA VAL A 111 30.35 29.44 20.08
C VAL A 111 30.73 29.42 18.60
N ASN A 112 31.99 29.72 18.28
CA ASN A 112 32.50 29.71 16.91
C ASN A 112 33.60 28.65 16.75
N SER A 113 33.61 27.91 15.64
CA SER A 113 34.75 27.05 15.27
C SER A 113 34.93 26.90 13.77
N ASN A 114 36.18 26.75 13.34
CA ASN A 114 36.49 26.30 11.98
C ASN A 114 36.38 24.78 11.79
N GLY A 115 36.31 23.97 12.86
CA GLY A 115 36.20 22.51 12.81
C GLY A 115 35.04 21.97 13.65
N HIS A 116 35.21 20.76 14.20
CA HIS A 116 34.17 20.06 14.97
C HIS A 116 34.27 20.31 16.48
N VAL A 117 33.17 20.72 17.10
CA VAL A 117 33.08 20.93 18.56
C VAL A 117 32.12 19.90 19.15
N TYR A 118 32.63 19.10 20.10
CA TYR A 118 31.84 18.18 20.89
C TYR A 118 31.66 18.77 22.29
N LEU A 119 30.43 18.79 22.80
CA LEU A 119 30.08 19.19 24.16
C LEU A 119 29.33 18.05 24.85
N VAL A 120 29.99 17.39 25.78
CA VAL A 120 29.42 16.33 26.62
C VAL A 120 29.12 16.89 28.00
N ASN A 121 27.85 16.87 28.41
CA ASN A 121 27.44 17.26 29.74
C ASN A 121 26.25 16.41 30.24
N PRO A 122 26.50 15.42 31.11
CA PRO A 122 25.44 14.58 31.68
C PRO A 122 24.40 15.33 32.51
N SER A 123 24.69 16.57 32.92
CA SER A 123 23.75 17.42 33.66
C SER A 123 22.74 18.15 32.75
N GLY A 124 22.94 18.14 31.43
CA GLY A 124 22.06 18.77 30.45
C GLY A 124 22.69 19.96 29.73
N ILE A 125 22.16 20.28 28.55
CA ILE A 125 22.67 21.35 27.68
C ILE A 125 21.50 22.20 27.18
N VAL A 126 21.59 23.51 27.35
CA VAL A 126 20.59 24.47 26.88
C VAL A 126 21.27 25.52 26.01
N VAL A 127 20.86 25.60 24.74
CA VAL A 127 21.12 26.78 23.90
C VAL A 127 19.96 27.75 24.09
N SER A 128 20.21 28.89 24.72
CA SER A 128 19.18 29.90 25.00
C SER A 128 18.74 30.60 23.71
N SER A 129 17.66 31.37 23.76
CA SER A 129 17.14 32.08 22.57
C SER A 129 18.12 33.08 21.95
N SER A 130 19.07 33.63 22.71
CA SER A 130 20.17 34.45 22.21
C SER A 130 21.42 33.66 21.82
N GLY A 131 21.45 32.36 22.13
CA GLY A 131 22.60 31.49 21.91
C GLY A 131 22.82 31.21 20.43
N MET A 132 24.08 31.27 20.00
CA MET A 132 24.49 30.97 18.64
C MET A 132 25.67 30.00 18.65
N VAL A 133 25.52 28.86 17.99
CA VAL A 133 26.62 27.92 17.72
C VAL A 133 26.88 27.95 16.23
N ASN A 134 28.10 28.27 15.82
CA ASN A 134 28.53 28.39 14.42
C ASN A 134 29.84 27.63 14.23
N THR A 135 29.79 26.42 13.69
CA THR A 135 30.94 25.49 13.63
C THR A 135 31.00 24.76 12.29
N ASN A 136 32.06 24.01 11.97
CA ASN A 136 31.97 23.09 10.82
C ASN A 136 31.15 21.84 11.18
N GLY A 137 31.22 21.37 12.43
CA GLY A 137 30.27 20.39 12.97
C GLY A 137 30.11 20.53 14.48
N PHE A 138 28.93 20.22 14.99
CA PHE A 138 28.62 20.34 16.42
C PHE A 138 27.94 19.07 16.93
N THR A 139 28.49 18.47 17.98
CA THR A 139 27.86 17.35 18.69
C THR A 139 27.62 17.74 20.14
N ALA A 140 26.36 17.75 20.58
CA ALA A 140 26.00 17.92 21.98
C ALA A 140 25.47 16.60 22.52
N SER A 141 25.95 16.17 23.69
CA SER A 141 25.49 14.92 24.29
C SER A 141 25.34 14.99 25.81
N THR A 142 24.32 14.32 26.35
CA THR A 142 24.25 13.98 27.78
C THR A 142 24.81 12.59 28.07
N PHE A 143 25.01 11.78 27.03
CA PHE A 143 25.76 10.53 27.08
C PHE A 143 27.26 10.82 27.02
N ASP A 144 28.07 9.83 27.39
CA ASP A 144 29.52 9.97 27.39
C ASP A 144 30.18 9.10 26.31
N ILE A 145 31.38 9.50 25.91
CA ILE A 145 32.25 8.79 24.97
C ILE A 145 33.58 8.50 25.64
N ALA A 146 34.16 7.33 25.41
CA ALA A 146 35.49 7.04 25.95
C ALA A 146 36.56 7.93 25.30
N ASN A 147 37.55 8.37 26.08
CA ASN A 147 38.65 9.20 25.56
C ASN A 147 39.38 8.50 24.41
N GLN A 148 39.58 7.19 24.52
CA GLN A 148 40.28 6.42 23.49
C GLN A 148 39.51 6.43 22.17
N ASP A 149 38.23 6.07 22.19
CA ASP A 149 37.35 6.10 21.01
C ASP A 149 37.33 7.49 20.36
N PHE A 150 37.23 8.54 21.18
CA PHE A 150 37.30 9.90 20.66
C PHE A 150 38.66 10.20 20.02
N MET A 151 39.79 9.79 20.61
CA MET A 151 41.12 10.09 20.06
C MET A 151 41.47 9.26 18.83
N ASP A 152 40.95 8.04 18.71
CA ASP A 152 41.17 7.16 17.56
C ASP A 152 40.48 7.68 16.29
N GLY A 153 39.37 8.40 16.46
CA GLY A 153 38.71 9.14 15.39
C GLY A 153 37.98 8.32 14.34
N GLY A 154 37.78 7.02 14.60
CA GLY A 154 36.85 6.17 13.85
C GLY A 154 35.40 6.37 14.32
N ALA A 155 34.64 5.28 14.37
CA ALA A 155 33.26 5.29 14.87
C ALA A 155 33.19 5.79 16.33
N LEU A 156 32.39 6.83 16.57
CA LEU A 156 32.25 7.48 17.86
C LEU A 156 31.01 6.97 18.57
N THR A 157 31.20 6.14 19.59
CA THR A 157 30.10 5.59 20.39
C THR A 157 29.86 6.44 21.63
N PHE A 158 28.64 6.97 21.75
CA PHE A 158 28.10 7.60 22.94
C PHE A 158 27.22 6.59 23.69
N ALA A 159 27.49 6.38 24.97
CA ALA A 159 26.75 5.45 25.80
C ALA A 159 26.02 6.19 26.94
N ASP A 160 24.78 5.79 27.20
CA ASP A 160 24.02 6.28 28.34
C ASP A 160 24.75 5.92 29.64
N ASN A 161 24.99 6.93 30.44
CA ASN A 161 25.65 6.86 31.74
C ASN A 161 24.64 6.97 32.90
N GLY A 162 23.34 6.82 32.62
CA GLY A 162 22.23 6.99 33.55
C GLY A 162 21.72 8.43 33.64
N SER A 163 22.12 9.32 32.72
CA SER A 163 21.66 10.71 32.70
C SER A 163 20.16 10.77 32.37
N LYS A 164 19.41 11.56 33.14
CA LYS A 164 17.99 11.89 32.86
C LYS A 164 17.82 13.31 32.34
N SER A 165 18.92 13.96 31.98
CA SER A 165 18.92 15.35 31.55
C SER A 165 18.63 15.47 30.06
N SER A 166 18.17 16.65 29.67
CA SER A 166 17.76 16.96 28.32
C SER A 166 18.76 17.87 27.58
N ILE A 167 18.61 17.89 26.26
CA ILE A 167 19.18 18.93 25.40
C ILE A 167 18.04 19.81 24.89
N VAL A 168 18.13 21.12 25.12
CA VAL A 168 17.12 22.08 24.66
C VAL A 168 17.77 23.15 23.80
N ASN A 169 17.34 23.26 22.54
CA ASN A 169 17.74 24.35 21.64
C ASN A 169 16.60 25.36 21.48
N ASN A 170 16.77 26.55 22.05
CA ASN A 170 15.91 27.72 21.79
C ASN A 170 16.58 28.74 20.86
N GLY A 171 17.87 28.57 20.56
CA GLY A 171 18.68 29.52 19.79
C GLY A 171 18.95 29.03 18.37
N THR A 172 20.15 29.30 17.88
CA THR A 172 20.59 28.86 16.53
C THR A 172 21.83 27.98 16.64
N ILE A 173 21.79 26.80 16.01
CA ILE A 173 22.95 25.94 15.77
C ILE A 173 23.12 25.84 14.25
N ALA A 174 24.21 26.42 13.74
CA ALA A 174 24.60 26.40 12.35
C ALA A 174 25.92 25.62 12.19
N THR A 175 25.91 24.68 11.26
CA THR A 175 27.03 23.78 10.98
C THR A 175 27.33 23.71 9.49
N GLY A 176 28.56 23.35 9.14
CA GLY A 176 28.96 23.03 7.77
C GLY A 176 28.83 21.53 7.49
N SER A 177 29.76 21.01 6.68
CA SER A 177 29.82 19.60 6.27
C SER A 177 29.91 18.58 7.42
N GLY A 178 30.28 19.01 8.63
CA GLY A 178 30.39 18.16 9.80
C GLY A 178 29.07 17.86 10.52
N GLY A 179 27.97 18.49 10.11
CA GLY A 179 26.64 18.18 10.65
C GLY A 179 26.38 18.69 12.08
N ALA A 180 25.13 18.52 12.52
CA ALA A 180 24.69 18.83 13.88
C ALA A 180 24.07 17.59 14.53
N HIS A 181 24.63 17.13 15.65
CA HIS A 181 24.24 15.89 16.31
C HIS A 181 23.86 16.17 17.77
N LEU A 182 22.61 15.90 18.15
CA LEU A 182 22.13 16.03 19.52
C LEU A 182 21.81 14.64 20.06
N ILE A 183 22.46 14.24 21.16
CA ILE A 183 22.37 12.88 21.70
C ILE A 183 21.98 12.92 23.19
N ALA A 184 20.72 12.58 23.50
CA ALA A 184 20.22 12.57 24.88
C ALA A 184 18.94 11.73 25.02
N ASN A 185 18.57 11.39 26.27
CA ASN A 185 17.29 10.74 26.55
C ASN A 185 16.08 11.65 26.24
N GLU A 186 16.21 12.97 26.38
CA GLU A 186 15.19 13.95 25.97
C GLU A 186 15.83 15.07 25.16
N ILE A 187 15.25 15.38 23.99
CA ILE A 187 15.73 16.46 23.13
C ILE A 187 14.56 17.34 22.67
N ALA A 188 14.69 18.65 22.85
CA ALA A 188 13.71 19.63 22.39
C ALA A 188 14.36 20.70 21.51
N ASN A 189 13.92 20.79 20.25
CA ASN A 189 14.28 21.89 19.35
C ASN A 189 13.09 22.85 19.19
N HIS A 190 13.24 24.05 19.75
CA HIS A 190 12.33 25.18 19.58
C HIS A 190 12.94 26.29 18.71
N GLY A 191 14.25 26.28 18.52
CA GLY A 191 15.01 27.21 17.69
C GLY A 191 15.31 26.67 16.29
N THR A 192 16.50 26.99 15.79
CA THR A 192 16.96 26.59 14.46
C THR A 192 18.17 25.67 14.55
N LEU A 193 18.08 24.52 13.86
CA LEU A 193 19.21 23.66 13.51
C LEU A 193 19.44 23.79 12.01
N THR A 194 20.65 24.13 11.57
CA THR A 194 21.00 24.21 10.16
C THR A 194 22.34 23.54 9.89
N SER A 195 22.41 22.73 8.83
CA SER A 195 23.65 22.14 8.33
C SER A 195 23.76 22.35 6.83
N ASN A 196 24.91 22.84 6.37
CA ASN A 196 25.20 23.02 4.95
C ASN A 196 26.27 22.03 4.48
N GLY A 197 25.84 21.00 3.76
CA GLY A 197 26.66 19.89 3.28
C GLY A 197 26.80 18.73 4.26
N GLY A 198 26.23 18.84 5.46
CA GLY A 198 26.22 17.81 6.51
C GLY A 198 24.80 17.38 6.87
N ASN A 199 24.70 16.32 7.68
CA ASN A 199 23.43 15.81 8.19
C ASN A 199 23.06 16.41 9.54
N ILE A 200 21.79 16.30 9.91
CA ILE A 200 21.30 16.64 11.24
C ILE A 200 20.74 15.38 11.90
N THR A 201 21.25 15.05 13.08
CA THR A 201 20.80 13.90 13.86
C THR A 201 20.32 14.33 15.24
N LEU A 202 19.11 13.91 15.60
CA LEU A 202 18.60 13.95 16.98
C LEU A 202 18.41 12.50 17.41
N SER A 203 19.19 12.03 18.38
CA SER A 203 19.17 10.63 18.77
C SER A 203 18.99 10.43 20.27
N GLY A 204 17.99 9.62 20.61
CA GLY A 204 17.81 9.02 21.93
C GLY A 204 18.06 7.51 21.89
N GLY A 205 17.97 6.85 23.05
CA GLY A 205 18.25 5.42 23.20
C GLY A 205 19.67 5.16 23.72
N GLY A 206 19.86 4.10 24.51
CA GLY A 206 21.01 4.05 25.43
C GLY A 206 22.41 3.85 24.83
N ARG A 207 22.55 3.66 23.51
CA ARG A 207 23.85 3.66 22.82
C ARG A 207 23.71 4.18 21.38
N VAL A 208 24.50 5.19 21.03
CA VAL A 208 24.48 5.86 19.72
C VAL A 208 25.88 5.83 19.12
N THR A 209 26.01 5.45 17.85
CA THR A 209 27.31 5.45 17.14
C THR A 209 27.26 6.35 15.92
N LEU A 210 28.21 7.28 15.83
CA LEU A 210 28.42 8.12 14.65
C LEU A 210 29.63 7.58 13.87
N ASP A 211 29.45 7.20 12.61
CA ASP A 211 30.54 6.76 11.72
C ASP A 211 31.15 7.95 10.98
N ASN A 212 32.50 8.02 11.01
CA ASN A 212 33.37 9.04 10.42
C ASN A 212 32.84 10.49 10.41
N GLY A 213 32.10 10.89 11.45
CA GLY A 213 31.61 12.26 11.66
C GLY A 213 30.47 12.73 10.75
N VAL A 214 29.97 11.89 9.83
CA VAL A 214 28.99 12.30 8.82
C VAL A 214 27.87 11.27 8.62
N THR A 215 27.94 10.09 9.20
CA THR A 215 26.94 9.04 8.96
C THR A 215 26.47 8.44 10.27
N TYR A 216 25.15 8.50 10.51
CA TYR A 216 24.53 7.79 11.61
C TYR A 216 24.60 6.28 11.35
N VAL A 217 25.08 5.50 12.32
CA VAL A 217 24.92 4.05 12.30
C VAL A 217 23.72 3.72 13.16
N GLN A 218 22.70 3.13 12.53
CA GLN A 218 21.51 2.68 13.24
C GLN A 218 21.89 1.75 14.40
N PRO A 219 21.23 1.86 15.57
CA PRO A 219 21.41 0.93 16.65
C PRO A 219 20.85 -0.43 16.19
N THR A 220 21.74 -1.32 15.77
CA THR A 220 21.42 -2.75 15.55
C THR A 220 20.71 -3.35 16.77
N LEU A 221 19.89 -4.38 16.55
CA LEU A 221 19.28 -5.17 17.64
C LEU A 221 20.32 -5.65 18.66
N GLU A 222 21.56 -5.90 18.24
CA GLU A 222 22.67 -6.28 19.11
C GLU A 222 23.18 -5.13 20.00
N THR A 223 23.26 -3.91 19.45
CA THR A 223 23.56 -2.69 20.22
C THR A 223 22.40 -2.25 21.12
N LEU A 224 21.15 -2.50 20.71
CA LEU A 224 19.96 -2.29 21.53
C LEU A 224 19.94 -3.26 22.71
N ALA A 225 20.17 -4.56 22.48
CA ALA A 225 20.21 -5.59 23.53
C ALA A 225 21.29 -5.35 24.60
N SER A 226 22.37 -4.65 24.22
CA SER A 226 23.53 -4.36 25.08
C SER A 226 23.43 -3.03 25.83
N GLY A 227 22.37 -2.23 25.63
CA GLY A 227 22.30 -0.84 26.15
C GLY A 227 20.94 -0.15 26.03
N ILE A 228 19.85 -0.81 26.42
CA ILE A 228 18.52 -0.16 26.48
C ILE A 228 18.49 0.87 27.62
N SER A 229 18.15 2.12 27.33
CA SER A 229 17.76 3.09 28.36
C SER A 229 16.41 2.65 28.95
N PRO A 230 16.29 2.43 30.26
CA PRO A 230 15.04 1.98 30.89
C PRO A 230 13.94 3.05 30.92
N THR A 231 14.20 4.25 30.36
CA THR A 231 13.27 5.37 30.30
C THR A 231 12.95 5.69 28.84
N ALA A 232 11.67 5.57 28.47
CA ALA A 232 11.18 6.03 27.17
C ALA A 232 11.40 7.54 27.03
N GLY A 233 12.27 7.94 26.10
CA GLY A 233 12.64 9.33 25.85
C GLY A 233 11.66 10.07 24.94
N LEU A 234 11.84 11.39 24.79
CA LEU A 234 11.09 12.23 23.85
C LEU A 234 12.04 13.06 22.98
N ILE A 235 11.85 13.01 21.67
CA ILE A 235 12.35 14.02 20.74
C ILE A 235 11.18 14.91 20.33
N GLN A 236 11.31 16.22 20.59
CA GLN A 236 10.32 17.22 20.20
C GLN A 236 10.94 18.25 19.28
N ASN A 237 10.34 18.49 18.11
CA ASN A 237 10.73 19.58 17.22
C ASN A 237 9.54 20.50 16.93
N THR A 238 9.53 21.69 17.52
CA THR A 238 8.59 22.78 17.20
C THR A 238 9.27 23.92 16.43
N GLY A 239 10.58 23.83 16.26
CA GLY A 239 11.41 24.82 15.57
C GLY A 239 11.66 24.45 14.10
N THR A 240 12.81 24.86 13.60
CA THR A 240 13.27 24.54 12.24
C THR A 240 14.48 23.62 12.29
N ILE A 241 14.45 22.56 11.49
CA ILE A 241 15.60 21.73 11.14
C ILE A 241 15.81 21.89 9.64
N ARG A 242 16.99 22.33 9.21
CA ARG A 242 17.31 22.53 7.80
C ARG A 242 18.64 21.90 7.44
N ALA A 243 18.63 20.84 6.65
CA ALA A 243 19.85 20.22 6.14
C ALA A 243 19.90 20.40 4.62
N THR A 244 21.08 20.71 4.08
CA THR A 244 21.34 20.62 2.64
C THR A 244 22.49 19.67 2.40
N GLY A 245 22.38 18.82 1.40
CA GLY A 245 23.46 17.89 1.03
C GLY A 245 24.57 18.59 0.28
N ALA A 246 25.46 17.79 -0.31
CA ALA A 246 26.45 18.27 -1.26
C ALA A 246 25.77 18.90 -2.49
N ALA A 247 26.56 19.53 -3.38
CA ALA A 247 26.09 20.45 -4.43
C ALA A 247 24.86 20.00 -5.27
N THR A 248 24.59 18.70 -5.41
CA THR A 248 23.52 18.14 -6.25
C THR A 248 22.52 17.24 -5.49
N SER A 249 22.54 17.20 -4.16
CA SER A 249 21.66 16.33 -3.35
C SER A 249 21.06 17.10 -2.18
N GLY A 250 19.81 16.76 -1.82
CA GLY A 250 19.16 17.20 -0.60
C GLY A 250 19.93 16.82 0.66
N GLY A 251 19.57 17.44 1.78
CA GLY A 251 20.14 17.13 3.08
C GLY A 251 19.54 15.87 3.70
N GLU A 252 20.21 15.41 4.74
CA GLU A 252 19.84 14.22 5.49
C GLU A 252 19.43 14.63 6.91
N VAL A 253 18.26 14.19 7.36
CA VAL A 253 17.75 14.45 8.71
C VAL A 253 17.28 13.15 9.38
N TYR A 254 17.84 12.84 10.54
CA TYR A 254 17.53 11.64 11.31
C TYR A 254 17.02 12.01 12.70
N LEU A 255 15.78 11.65 13.02
CA LEU A 255 15.23 11.69 14.37
C LEU A 255 15.04 10.23 14.81
N VAL A 256 15.91 9.74 15.69
CA VAL A 256 15.93 8.31 16.05
C VAL A 256 15.86 8.15 17.55
N ASN A 257 14.75 7.61 18.04
CA ASN A 257 14.46 7.40 19.45
C ASN A 257 13.80 6.02 19.67
N PRO A 258 14.54 4.91 19.47
CA PRO A 258 13.99 3.57 19.59
C PRO A 258 13.38 3.34 20.97
N ASN A 259 12.18 2.76 21.03
CA ASN A 259 11.37 2.58 22.27
C ASN A 259 10.91 3.89 22.94
N GLY A 260 11.11 5.04 22.29
CA GLY A 260 10.69 6.36 22.76
C GLY A 260 9.63 6.99 21.87
N LYS A 261 9.50 8.31 21.97
CA LYS A 261 8.52 9.10 21.21
C LYS A 261 9.17 10.19 20.37
N ILE A 262 8.58 10.49 19.23
CA ILE A 262 8.86 11.69 18.42
C ILE A 262 7.59 12.52 18.30
N MET A 263 7.68 13.82 18.56
CA MET A 263 6.61 14.78 18.29
C MET A 263 7.15 15.93 17.42
N HIS A 264 6.59 16.08 16.23
CA HIS A 264 6.98 17.12 15.28
C HIS A 264 5.82 18.10 15.02
N ASP A 265 6.07 19.38 15.27
CA ASP A 265 5.12 20.51 15.17
C ASP A 265 5.77 21.75 14.52
N GLY A 266 6.79 21.54 13.69
CA GLY A 266 7.58 22.61 13.08
C GLY A 266 7.98 22.27 11.66
N THR A 267 9.18 22.70 11.26
CA THR A 267 9.71 22.45 9.90
C THR A 267 10.90 21.51 9.92
N ILE A 268 10.91 20.54 9.02
CA ILE A 268 12.09 19.82 8.55
C ILE A 268 12.24 20.13 7.05
N ALA A 269 13.36 20.76 6.69
CA ALA A 269 13.69 21.20 5.34
C ALA A 269 14.97 20.50 4.87
N ALA A 270 14.81 19.45 4.07
CA ALA A 270 15.89 18.63 3.53
C ALA A 270 16.14 18.89 2.03
N GLN A 271 15.43 19.84 1.42
CA GLN A 271 15.65 20.23 0.03
C GLN A 271 16.99 20.97 -0.15
N ASN A 272 17.66 20.72 -1.28
CA ASN A 272 18.78 21.55 -1.73
C ASN A 272 18.31 22.54 -2.80
N ILE A 273 18.46 23.83 -2.50
CA ILE A 273 18.17 24.94 -3.42
C ILE A 273 19.51 25.43 -3.97
N ALA A 274 20.23 24.56 -4.68
CA ALA A 274 21.48 24.92 -5.32
C ALA A 274 21.20 25.89 -6.48
N SER A 275 22.10 26.87 -6.70
CA SER A 275 21.90 27.94 -7.68
C SER A 275 21.87 27.46 -9.15
N ASN A 276 22.35 26.24 -9.42
CA ASN A 276 22.33 25.61 -10.73
C ASN A 276 21.04 24.81 -11.01
N GLY A 277 20.19 24.57 -10.00
CA GLY A 277 18.89 23.93 -10.19
C GLY A 277 18.91 22.42 -10.49
N ASP A 278 20.04 21.73 -10.29
CA ASP A 278 20.18 20.27 -10.48
C ASP A 278 20.33 19.56 -9.12
N THR A 279 19.21 19.26 -8.48
CA THR A 279 19.16 18.63 -7.16
C THR A 279 18.18 17.48 -7.13
N ILE A 280 18.62 16.36 -6.57
CA ILE A 280 17.72 15.29 -6.09
C ILE A 280 17.21 15.73 -4.70
N GLY A 281 16.01 15.27 -4.34
CA GLY A 281 15.43 15.54 -3.03
C GLY A 281 16.27 15.02 -1.86
N GLY A 282 15.89 15.44 -0.66
CA GLY A 282 16.58 15.04 0.58
C GLY A 282 16.01 13.76 1.18
N HIS A 283 16.65 13.30 2.26
CA HIS A 283 16.20 12.15 3.04
C HIS A 283 15.84 12.59 4.47
N VAL A 284 14.68 12.15 4.94
CA VAL A 284 14.20 12.39 6.29
C VAL A 284 13.73 11.08 6.90
N GLN A 285 14.31 10.68 8.02
CA GLN A 285 13.93 9.46 8.77
C GLN A 285 13.50 9.80 10.19
N LEU A 286 12.29 9.37 10.57
CA LEU A 286 11.75 9.45 11.92
C LEU A 286 11.51 8.04 12.44
N GLU A 287 12.31 7.60 13.40
CA GLU A 287 12.28 6.25 13.98
C GLU A 287 12.01 6.32 15.48
N ALA A 288 10.86 5.82 15.93
CA ALA A 288 10.49 5.70 17.34
C ALA A 288 9.35 4.69 17.51
N ASP A 289 8.98 4.37 18.76
CA ASP A 289 7.83 3.52 19.05
C ASP A 289 6.51 4.28 18.81
N GLU A 290 6.45 5.55 19.22
CA GLU A 290 5.34 6.44 18.91
C GLU A 290 5.81 7.70 18.17
N ILE A 291 5.21 8.01 17.02
CA ILE A 291 5.49 9.21 16.24
C ILE A 291 4.22 10.02 16.04
N THR A 292 4.25 11.31 16.36
CA THR A 292 3.17 12.26 16.09
C THR A 292 3.66 13.42 15.24
N LEU A 293 3.08 13.59 14.06
CA LEU A 293 3.17 14.77 13.21
C LEU A 293 1.91 15.61 13.46
N THR A 294 2.03 16.72 14.17
CA THR A 294 0.89 17.58 14.50
C THR A 294 0.47 18.44 13.32
N GLN A 295 -0.65 19.15 13.45
CA GLN A 295 -1.20 20.01 12.39
C GLN A 295 -0.24 21.04 11.75
N ASN A 296 0.86 21.42 12.41
CA ASN A 296 1.83 22.40 11.88
C ASN A 296 3.10 21.73 11.33
N SER A 297 3.20 20.41 11.38
CA SER A 297 4.32 19.65 10.86
C SER A 297 4.47 19.86 9.36
N SER A 298 5.66 20.26 8.91
CA SER A 298 6.01 20.39 7.49
C SER A 298 7.36 19.77 7.22
N ILE A 299 7.36 18.69 6.43
CA ILE A 299 8.57 18.00 5.97
C ILE A 299 8.72 18.24 4.47
N ASP A 300 9.73 19.00 4.07
CA ASP A 300 10.03 19.33 2.66
C ASP A 300 11.34 18.64 2.25
N ALA A 301 11.21 17.58 1.46
CA ALA A 301 12.29 16.78 0.92
C ALA A 301 12.38 16.90 -0.62
N ARG A 302 11.73 17.89 -1.23
CA ARG A 302 11.67 18.04 -2.69
C ARG A 302 13.04 18.19 -3.35
N GLY A 303 13.11 17.77 -4.60
CA GLY A 303 14.22 18.05 -5.51
C GLY A 303 13.73 18.60 -6.85
N THR A 304 14.66 19.11 -7.65
CA THR A 304 14.36 19.71 -8.96
C THR A 304 14.33 18.67 -10.08
N HIS A 305 15.24 17.69 -10.02
CA HIS A 305 15.47 16.66 -11.04
C HIS A 305 15.22 15.23 -10.51
N GLY A 306 14.45 15.12 -9.43
CA GLY A 306 14.10 13.87 -8.74
C GLY A 306 13.61 14.16 -7.33
N GLY A 307 12.60 13.42 -6.88
CA GLY A 307 12.03 13.56 -5.55
C GLY A 307 12.95 13.12 -4.41
N GLY A 308 12.50 13.33 -3.18
CA GLY A 308 13.22 12.92 -1.96
C GLY A 308 12.67 11.63 -1.36
N GLU A 309 13.15 11.30 -0.16
CA GLU A 309 12.65 10.18 0.63
C GLU A 309 12.27 10.63 2.04
N VAL A 310 11.09 10.24 2.51
CA VAL A 310 10.63 10.50 3.87
C VAL A 310 10.08 9.21 4.48
N LEU A 311 10.77 8.69 5.51
CA LEU A 311 10.42 7.47 6.23
C LEU A 311 9.96 7.82 7.65
N VAL A 312 8.73 7.45 8.00
CA VAL A 312 8.12 7.73 9.30
C VAL A 312 7.61 6.43 9.91
N GLY A 313 8.29 5.96 10.95
CA GLY A 313 7.93 4.75 11.69
C GLY A 313 8.30 3.42 11.02
N GLY A 314 8.72 3.41 9.76
CA GLY A 314 9.30 2.24 9.09
C GLY A 314 9.71 2.56 7.66
N ASP A 315 10.29 1.56 6.99
CA ASP A 315 10.61 1.59 5.57
C ASP A 315 9.50 0.91 4.75
N TRP A 316 9.63 0.95 3.42
CA TRP A 316 8.67 0.38 2.47
C TRP A 316 8.38 -1.09 2.80
N GLN A 317 7.10 -1.42 2.97
CA GLN A 317 6.63 -2.75 3.34
C GLN A 317 7.33 -3.33 4.59
N GLY A 318 7.74 -2.46 5.51
CA GLY A 318 8.43 -2.86 6.74
C GLY A 318 9.82 -3.48 6.51
N SER A 319 10.41 -3.25 5.33
CA SER A 319 11.75 -3.74 4.99
C SER A 319 12.86 -2.94 5.70
N GLY A 320 14.12 -3.23 5.35
CA GLY A 320 15.26 -2.47 5.86
C GLY A 320 15.64 -2.80 7.32
N ALA A 321 16.42 -1.90 7.92
CA ALA A 321 16.97 -2.05 9.27
C ALA A 321 16.26 -1.18 10.32
N MET A 322 15.36 -0.30 9.88
CA MET A 322 14.67 0.67 10.73
C MET A 322 13.74 -0.05 11.71
N THR A 323 13.78 0.34 12.98
CA THR A 323 12.83 -0.17 13.97
C THR A 323 11.42 0.30 13.61
N GLN A 324 10.48 -0.64 13.60
CA GLN A 324 9.09 -0.34 13.26
C GLN A 324 8.35 0.27 14.45
N ALA A 325 7.63 1.37 14.22
CA ALA A 325 6.79 2.03 15.21
C ALA A 325 5.57 1.16 15.57
N THR A 326 5.03 1.34 16.77
CA THR A 326 3.69 0.83 17.10
C THR A 326 2.61 1.87 16.86
N THR A 327 2.94 3.17 16.88
CA THR A 327 1.95 4.21 16.57
C THR A 327 2.55 5.29 15.69
N VAL A 328 1.94 5.54 14.54
CA VAL A 328 2.17 6.73 13.72
C VAL A 328 0.87 7.52 13.65
N LYS A 329 0.93 8.81 14.00
CA LYS A 329 -0.21 9.73 13.90
C LYS A 329 0.20 11.00 13.17
N MET A 330 -0.40 11.25 12.02
CA MET A 330 -0.30 12.49 11.26
C MET A 330 -1.64 13.22 11.30
N GLU A 331 -1.65 14.40 11.92
CA GLU A 331 -2.85 15.22 12.05
C GLU A 331 -3.18 15.98 10.76
N ALA A 332 -4.45 16.36 10.61
CA ALA A 332 -4.87 17.23 9.52
C ALA A 332 -4.13 18.57 9.57
N GLY A 333 -3.64 19.03 8.41
CA GLY A 333 -2.79 20.21 8.27
C GLY A 333 -1.29 19.90 8.19
N ALA A 334 -0.86 18.73 8.68
CA ALA A 334 0.51 18.27 8.47
C ALA A 334 0.79 18.03 6.97
N THR A 335 2.02 18.28 6.53
CA THR A 335 2.44 18.10 5.13
C THR A 335 3.78 17.37 5.03
N ILE A 336 3.87 16.46 4.07
CA ILE A 336 5.11 15.83 3.62
C ILE A 336 5.19 15.98 2.11
N ASP A 337 6.24 16.61 1.60
CA ASP A 337 6.47 16.81 0.17
C ASP A 337 7.84 16.29 -0.25
N ALA A 338 7.84 15.21 -1.03
CA ALA A 338 9.00 14.57 -1.63
C ALA A 338 8.95 14.67 -3.17
N SER A 339 8.19 15.61 -3.74
CA SER A 339 8.03 15.74 -5.19
C SER A 339 9.31 16.15 -5.92
N ALA A 340 9.41 15.78 -7.19
CA ALA A 340 10.26 16.45 -8.16
C ALA A 340 9.55 17.71 -8.69
N THR A 341 10.27 18.83 -8.87
CA THR A 341 9.63 20.11 -9.24
C THR A 341 9.80 20.54 -10.69
N VAL A 342 10.74 19.95 -11.45
CA VAL A 342 10.97 20.31 -12.86
C VAL A 342 11.00 19.06 -13.74
N SER A 343 11.86 18.11 -13.42
CA SER A 343 11.93 16.83 -14.12
C SER A 343 12.33 15.72 -13.15
N GLY A 344 12.29 14.47 -13.62
CA GLY A 344 12.65 13.30 -12.82
C GLY A 344 11.47 12.74 -12.04
N ASP A 345 11.68 11.55 -11.51
CA ASP A 345 10.64 10.78 -10.86
C ASP A 345 10.23 11.39 -9.52
N GLY A 346 8.98 11.19 -9.14
CA GLY A 346 8.49 11.54 -7.81
C GLY A 346 9.21 10.76 -6.71
N GLY A 347 9.22 11.32 -5.50
CA GLY A 347 9.93 10.72 -4.37
C GLY A 347 9.20 9.57 -3.71
N LYS A 348 9.66 9.22 -2.52
CA LYS A 348 9.09 8.15 -1.69
C LYS A 348 8.67 8.69 -0.33
N ILE A 349 7.46 8.37 0.10
CA ILE A 349 6.94 8.71 1.44
C ILE A 349 6.36 7.45 2.08
N VAL A 350 6.78 7.14 3.31
CA VAL A 350 6.28 5.99 4.08
C VAL A 350 5.82 6.44 5.45
N LEU A 351 4.57 6.13 5.79
CA LEU A 351 4.03 6.19 7.15
C LEU A 351 3.68 4.76 7.58
N TRP A 352 4.48 4.21 8.48
CA TRP A 352 4.44 2.78 8.82
C TRP A 352 4.38 2.54 10.32
N SER A 353 3.50 1.63 10.74
CA SER A 353 3.59 0.94 12.03
C SER A 353 3.63 -0.57 11.80
N ASP A 354 4.19 -1.33 12.74
CA ASP A 354 4.39 -2.78 12.63
C ASP A 354 3.08 -3.53 12.35
N ILE A 355 2.90 -4.01 11.12
CA ILE A 355 1.70 -4.73 10.67
C ILE A 355 1.46 -6.06 11.41
N HIS A 356 2.51 -6.65 11.99
CA HIS A 356 2.43 -7.92 12.72
C HIS A 356 2.05 -7.74 14.19
N ASN A 357 2.16 -6.52 14.72
CA ASN A 357 1.73 -6.19 16.07
C ASN A 357 0.26 -5.74 16.09
N LEU A 358 -0.60 -6.52 16.75
CA LEU A 358 -2.05 -6.30 16.86
C LEU A 358 -2.46 -4.92 17.45
N ASN A 359 -1.54 -4.26 18.15
CA ASN A 359 -1.80 -2.94 18.74
C ASN A 359 -1.31 -1.79 17.85
N SER A 360 -0.71 -2.10 16.70
CA SER A 360 -0.12 -1.09 15.84
C SER A 360 -1.18 -0.29 15.10
N VAL A 361 -1.00 1.03 15.07
CA VAL A 361 -1.95 1.96 14.45
C VAL A 361 -1.20 3.01 13.63
N THR A 362 -1.62 3.18 12.39
CA THR A 362 -1.25 4.30 11.52
C THR A 362 -2.48 5.16 11.24
N GLN A 363 -2.47 6.40 11.74
CA GLN A 363 -3.47 7.43 11.46
C GLN A 363 -2.84 8.50 10.58
N ALA A 364 -3.36 8.70 9.36
CA ALA A 364 -2.82 9.66 8.42
C ALA A 364 -3.93 10.58 7.88
N PHE A 365 -3.97 11.83 8.37
CA PHE A 365 -5.02 12.81 8.04
C PHE A 365 -4.51 14.07 7.33
N GLY A 366 -3.20 14.14 7.06
CA GLY A 366 -2.55 15.28 6.42
C GLY A 366 -2.43 15.15 4.90
N THR A 367 -1.42 15.80 4.32
CA THR A 367 -1.15 15.75 2.87
C THR A 367 0.22 15.16 2.57
N LEU A 368 0.25 14.20 1.64
CA LEU A 368 1.45 13.50 1.16
C LEU A 368 1.62 13.76 -0.34
N LEU A 369 2.75 14.34 -0.74
CA LEU A 369 3.04 14.73 -2.13
C LEU A 369 4.35 14.09 -2.60
N ALA A 370 4.29 13.26 -3.64
CA ALA A 370 5.44 12.58 -4.25
C ALA A 370 5.34 12.66 -5.78
N ARG A 371 5.07 13.85 -6.32
CA ARG A 371 4.78 14.05 -7.75
C ARG A 371 6.03 13.97 -8.60
N ALA A 372 5.86 13.51 -9.83
CA ALA A 372 6.87 13.64 -10.88
C ALA A 372 7.12 15.12 -11.24
N GLY A 373 8.26 15.39 -11.87
CA GLY A 373 8.55 16.72 -12.39
C GLY A 373 7.62 17.12 -13.55
N GLU A 374 7.31 18.42 -13.64
CA GLU A 374 6.35 18.98 -14.61
C GLU A 374 6.71 18.72 -16.09
N LEU A 375 7.99 18.47 -16.42
CA LEU A 375 8.45 18.27 -17.80
C LEU A 375 8.56 16.79 -18.20
N LEU A 376 8.96 15.92 -17.27
CA LEU A 376 9.16 14.47 -17.48
C LEU A 376 9.40 13.77 -16.14
N GLY A 377 9.09 12.49 -16.07
CA GLY A 377 9.33 11.63 -14.91
C GLY A 377 8.12 10.75 -14.61
N ASN A 378 8.36 9.64 -13.91
CA ASN A 378 7.30 8.78 -13.40
C ASN A 378 6.81 9.30 -12.05
N GLY A 379 5.57 8.98 -11.70
CA GLY A 379 5.02 9.29 -10.39
C GLY A 379 5.81 8.62 -9.27
N GLY A 380 5.75 9.19 -8.07
CA GLY A 380 6.45 8.67 -6.89
C GLY A 380 5.69 7.53 -6.19
N GLN A 381 6.14 7.21 -4.98
CA GLN A 381 5.59 6.15 -4.15
C GLN A 381 5.17 6.68 -2.78
N ILE A 382 3.98 6.32 -2.33
CA ILE A 382 3.43 6.67 -1.02
C ILE A 382 2.92 5.40 -0.36
N GLU A 383 3.22 5.20 0.92
CA GLU A 383 2.73 4.06 1.70
C GLU A 383 2.14 4.50 3.05
N THR A 384 0.98 3.94 3.39
CA THR A 384 0.33 4.07 4.69
C THR A 384 -0.07 2.68 5.22
N SER A 385 0.69 2.17 6.19
CA SER A 385 0.63 0.76 6.59
C SER A 385 0.65 0.59 8.09
N GLY A 386 0.03 -0.47 8.58
CA GLY A 386 -0.06 -0.79 10.01
C GLY A 386 -1.12 -1.85 10.25
N HIS A 387 -1.15 -2.47 11.44
CA HIS A 387 -2.22 -3.43 11.73
C HIS A 387 -3.61 -2.80 11.60
N GLN A 388 -3.76 -1.57 12.09
CA GLN A 388 -4.89 -0.69 11.82
C GLN A 388 -4.44 0.55 11.06
N VAL A 389 -5.12 0.86 9.96
CA VAL A 389 -4.86 2.08 9.18
C VAL A 389 -6.13 2.91 9.09
N ASP A 390 -6.03 4.20 9.42
CA ASP A 390 -7.09 5.19 9.23
C ASP A 390 -6.55 6.36 8.41
N THR A 391 -7.05 6.48 7.18
CA THR A 391 -6.65 7.50 6.20
C THR A 391 -7.71 8.60 6.07
N SER A 392 -8.61 8.75 7.04
CA SER A 392 -9.75 9.69 6.95
C SER A 392 -9.31 11.13 6.61
N GLY A 393 -9.76 11.64 5.45
CA GLY A 393 -9.45 12.99 4.99
C GLY A 393 -8.00 13.23 4.54
N ILE A 394 -7.20 12.17 4.34
CA ILE A 394 -5.86 12.28 3.75
C ILE A 394 -5.91 12.89 2.34
N GLY A 395 -4.92 13.72 2.01
CA GLY A 395 -4.63 14.12 0.64
C GLY A 395 -3.39 13.40 0.12
N VAL A 396 -3.52 12.66 -0.99
CA VAL A 396 -2.42 11.89 -1.58
C VAL A 396 -2.28 12.26 -3.05
N ASP A 397 -1.06 12.61 -3.46
CA ASP A 397 -0.71 12.86 -4.86
C ASP A 397 0.72 12.42 -5.13
N ALA A 398 0.86 11.27 -5.81
CA ALA A 398 2.13 10.77 -6.32
C ALA A 398 2.20 10.86 -7.85
N GLY A 399 1.28 11.59 -8.48
CA GLY A 399 1.01 11.50 -9.91
C GLY A 399 2.14 11.93 -10.84
N SER A 400 1.99 11.55 -12.10
CA SER A 400 2.71 12.14 -13.24
C SER A 400 1.73 12.62 -14.31
N GLU A 401 2.09 13.69 -15.02
CA GLU A 401 1.38 14.17 -16.21
C GLU A 401 1.93 13.57 -17.52
N HIS A 402 3.17 13.07 -17.51
CA HIS A 402 3.93 12.73 -18.72
C HIS A 402 4.61 11.35 -18.68
N GLY A 403 4.68 10.71 -17.52
CA GLY A 403 5.22 9.37 -17.34
C GLY A 403 4.19 8.42 -16.73
N ASP A 404 4.67 7.33 -16.18
CA ASP A 404 3.80 6.35 -15.53
C ASP A 404 3.15 6.94 -14.27
N ALA A 405 1.93 6.48 -13.97
CA ALA A 405 1.20 6.86 -12.77
C ALA A 405 2.01 6.55 -11.50
N GLY A 406 1.89 7.40 -10.49
CA GLY A 406 2.47 7.13 -9.17
C GLY A 406 1.76 5.99 -8.45
N HIS A 407 2.21 5.66 -7.25
CA HIS A 407 1.64 4.57 -6.46
C HIS A 407 1.35 4.99 -5.02
N TRP A 408 0.16 4.64 -4.54
CA TRP A 408 -0.21 4.69 -3.13
C TRP A 408 -0.58 3.29 -2.63
N LEU A 409 0.21 2.77 -1.70
CA LEU A 409 -0.02 1.51 -1.00
C LEU A 409 -0.72 1.76 0.35
N ILE A 410 -1.83 1.06 0.58
CA ILE A 410 -2.51 0.97 1.87
C ILE A 410 -2.44 -0.49 2.31
N ASP A 411 -1.70 -0.78 3.39
CA ASP A 411 -1.50 -2.15 3.90
C ASP A 411 -2.01 -2.31 5.34
N PRO A 412 -3.34 -2.44 5.54
CA PRO A 412 -3.95 -2.77 6.82
C PRO A 412 -4.16 -4.28 6.99
N TYR A 413 -4.63 -4.69 8.16
CA TYR A 413 -5.08 -6.07 8.35
C TYR A 413 -6.43 -6.37 7.67
N ASN A 414 -7.45 -5.52 7.83
CA ASN A 414 -8.67 -5.54 7.00
C ASN A 414 -8.95 -4.13 6.51
N TYR A 415 -9.74 -3.98 5.45
CA TYR A 415 -10.10 -2.65 4.97
C TYR A 415 -11.56 -2.54 4.55
N VAL A 416 -12.23 -1.49 5.03
CA VAL A 416 -13.57 -1.11 4.56
C VAL A 416 -13.43 0.18 3.77
N ILE A 417 -13.73 0.11 2.48
CA ILE A 417 -13.84 1.29 1.64
C ILE A 417 -15.23 1.88 1.86
N ASP A 418 -15.34 2.74 2.88
CA ASP A 418 -16.53 3.54 3.15
C ASP A 418 -16.55 4.83 2.31
N ALA A 419 -17.52 5.71 2.55
CA ALA A 419 -17.67 6.95 1.78
C ALA A 419 -16.46 7.89 1.90
N ILE A 420 -15.74 7.87 3.04
CA ILE A 420 -14.56 8.71 3.26
C ILE A 420 -13.37 8.08 2.53
N ALA A 421 -13.11 6.79 2.74
CA ALA A 421 -12.03 6.07 2.07
C ALA A 421 -12.19 6.11 0.55
N ALA A 422 -13.41 5.89 0.02
CA ALA A 422 -13.68 5.99 -1.41
C ALA A 422 -13.39 7.39 -1.96
N SER A 423 -13.75 8.45 -1.24
CA SER A 423 -13.44 9.83 -1.66
C SER A 423 -11.93 10.06 -1.75
N ASN A 424 -11.16 9.56 -0.79
CA ASN A 424 -9.69 9.70 -0.80
C ASN A 424 -9.08 8.91 -1.97
N ILE A 425 -9.53 7.68 -2.20
CA ILE A 425 -9.08 6.83 -3.31
C ILE A 425 -9.39 7.51 -4.65
N VAL A 426 -10.61 8.04 -4.83
CA VAL A 426 -11.00 8.77 -6.04
C VAL A 426 -10.13 10.00 -6.27
N SER A 427 -9.79 10.75 -5.21
CA SER A 427 -8.89 11.89 -5.33
C SER A 427 -7.49 11.48 -5.81
N ALA A 428 -6.91 10.41 -5.26
CA ALA A 428 -5.61 9.89 -5.69
C ALA A 428 -5.64 9.34 -7.13
N LEU A 429 -6.67 8.56 -7.50
CA LEU A 429 -6.82 8.06 -8.87
C LEU A 429 -6.92 9.20 -9.88
N ASN A 430 -7.66 10.27 -9.54
CA ASN A 430 -7.81 11.46 -10.38
C ASN A 430 -6.54 12.32 -10.47
N SER A 431 -5.60 12.18 -9.54
CA SER A 431 -4.26 12.78 -9.65
C SER A 431 -3.27 11.87 -10.38
N ASN A 432 -3.72 10.84 -11.10
CA ASN A 432 -2.86 9.84 -11.76
C ASN A 432 -1.97 9.08 -10.76
N THR A 433 -2.49 8.82 -9.56
CA THR A 433 -1.87 7.92 -8.58
C THR A 433 -2.64 6.61 -8.58
N SER A 434 -1.98 5.52 -8.96
CA SER A 434 -2.52 4.17 -8.80
C SER A 434 -2.64 3.84 -7.32
N VAL A 435 -3.76 3.23 -6.93
CA VAL A 435 -4.02 2.87 -5.53
C VAL A 435 -4.03 1.35 -5.40
N THR A 436 -3.25 0.84 -4.45
CA THR A 436 -3.29 -0.57 -4.04
C THR A 436 -3.70 -0.64 -2.58
N VAL A 437 -4.80 -1.34 -2.31
CA VAL A 437 -5.14 -1.77 -0.94
C VAL A 437 -4.75 -3.24 -0.86
N THR A 438 -3.78 -3.57 -0.03
CA THR A 438 -3.41 -4.96 0.27
C THR A 438 -3.79 -5.28 1.69
N THR A 439 -4.30 -6.46 1.99
CA THR A 439 -4.53 -6.89 3.37
C THR A 439 -3.64 -8.06 3.73
N THR A 440 -3.46 -8.28 5.04
CA THR A 440 -2.76 -9.45 5.56
C THR A 440 -3.70 -10.32 6.38
N ALA A 441 -3.50 -11.65 6.33
CA ALA A 441 -4.23 -12.61 7.15
C ALA A 441 -3.35 -13.12 8.32
N ASN A 442 -4.01 -13.62 9.36
CA ASN A 442 -3.38 -14.11 10.59
C ASN A 442 -2.50 -15.33 10.32
N VAL A 443 -1.20 -15.10 10.10
CA VAL A 443 -0.21 -16.18 10.06
C VAL A 443 0.27 -16.46 11.48
N SER A 444 -0.15 -17.60 12.04
CA SER A 444 0.22 -18.05 13.39
C SER A 444 1.74 -18.08 13.67
N ALA A 445 2.57 -18.14 12.63
CA ALA A 445 4.03 -18.08 12.71
C ALA A 445 4.59 -16.73 13.23
N PHE A 446 3.80 -15.65 13.17
CA PHE A 446 4.19 -14.32 13.66
C PHE A 446 3.57 -13.96 15.02
N GLY A 447 3.10 -14.95 15.78
CA GLY A 447 2.69 -14.76 17.19
C GLY A 447 1.31 -14.16 17.41
N SER A 448 0.46 -14.07 16.39
CA SER A 448 -0.91 -13.56 16.53
C SER A 448 -1.85 -14.57 17.19
N SER A 449 -2.53 -14.17 18.26
CA SER A 449 -3.71 -14.86 18.81
C SER A 449 -4.96 -14.31 18.12
N GLY A 450 -5.22 -14.77 16.90
CA GLY A 450 -6.24 -14.22 16.01
C GLY A 450 -7.61 -14.02 16.65
N ASN A 451 -8.15 -12.80 16.52
CA ASN A 451 -9.57 -12.55 16.74
C ASN A 451 -10.33 -13.04 15.49
N SER A 452 -11.45 -13.74 15.68
CA SER A 452 -12.22 -14.36 14.59
C SER A 452 -12.92 -13.36 13.65
N SER A 453 -12.79 -12.06 13.90
CA SER A 453 -13.29 -10.98 13.03
C SER A 453 -12.25 -10.46 12.04
N ASP A 454 -10.98 -10.78 12.25
CA ASP A 454 -9.87 -10.23 11.50
C ASP A 454 -9.38 -11.29 10.53
N ALA A 455 -9.91 -11.27 9.32
CA ALA A 455 -9.74 -12.35 8.37
C ALA A 455 -8.98 -11.99 7.10
N GLY A 456 -8.61 -10.72 6.92
CA GLY A 456 -7.91 -10.25 5.72
C GLY A 456 -8.87 -9.80 4.62
N ASP A 457 -10.07 -9.33 4.97
CA ASP A 457 -11.09 -8.97 3.99
C ASP A 457 -10.95 -7.52 3.52
N ILE A 458 -11.36 -7.27 2.27
CA ILE A 458 -11.63 -5.93 1.74
C ILE A 458 -13.12 -5.82 1.40
N THR A 459 -13.81 -4.84 1.98
CA THR A 459 -15.22 -4.57 1.69
C THR A 459 -15.39 -3.24 0.97
N ILE A 460 -15.98 -3.25 -0.22
CA ILE A 460 -16.34 -2.06 -1.00
C ILE A 460 -17.76 -1.62 -0.60
N SER A 461 -17.85 -0.59 0.24
CA SER A 461 -19.11 -0.11 0.81
C SER A 461 -19.47 1.33 0.40
N ALA A 462 -18.68 1.98 -0.46
CA ALA A 462 -19.06 3.20 -1.17
C ALA A 462 -18.63 3.17 -2.66
N GLN A 463 -19.25 4.04 -3.47
CA GLN A 463 -18.95 4.19 -4.89
C GLN A 463 -17.53 4.73 -5.10
N ILE A 464 -16.80 4.12 -6.05
CA ILE A 464 -15.54 4.64 -6.59
C ILE A 464 -15.82 5.08 -8.03
N ASP A 465 -15.57 6.35 -8.35
CA ASP A 465 -15.79 6.90 -9.68
C ASP A 465 -14.68 7.90 -10.02
N ALA A 466 -13.67 7.41 -10.73
CA ALA A 466 -12.48 8.16 -11.11
C ALA A 466 -12.29 8.18 -12.64
N THR A 467 -11.61 9.21 -13.12
CA THR A 467 -11.32 9.44 -14.55
C THR A 467 -9.84 9.64 -14.84
N GLY A 468 -8.98 9.64 -13.82
CA GLY A 468 -7.53 9.68 -13.99
C GLY A 468 -6.96 8.33 -14.41
N THR A 469 -5.68 8.33 -14.79
CA THR A 469 -4.97 7.18 -15.39
C THR A 469 -4.41 6.18 -14.37
N GLY A 470 -4.52 6.48 -13.07
CA GLY A 470 -4.12 5.56 -12.01
C GLY A 470 -5.00 4.31 -11.99
N SER A 471 -4.40 3.14 -11.77
CA SER A 471 -5.13 1.87 -11.63
C SER A 471 -5.59 1.63 -10.19
N LEU A 472 -6.69 0.91 -10.02
CA LEU A 472 -7.16 0.43 -8.72
C LEU A 472 -6.87 -1.07 -8.58
N THR A 473 -6.11 -1.45 -7.56
CA THR A 473 -5.89 -2.84 -7.16
C THR A 473 -6.36 -3.05 -5.73
N LEU A 474 -7.25 -4.02 -5.53
CA LEU A 474 -7.63 -4.53 -4.22
C LEU A 474 -7.09 -5.96 -4.11
N ASP A 475 -6.16 -6.17 -3.18
CA ASP A 475 -5.47 -7.44 -2.95
C ASP A 475 -5.78 -7.94 -1.53
N ALA A 476 -6.86 -8.71 -1.41
CA ALA A 476 -7.35 -9.20 -0.14
C ALA A 476 -6.72 -10.55 0.20
N ALA A 477 -6.17 -10.69 1.41
CA ALA A 477 -5.68 -11.98 1.89
C ALA A 477 -6.77 -13.06 2.04
N ARG A 478 -8.05 -12.66 2.13
CA ARG A 478 -9.19 -13.60 2.14
C ARG A 478 -10.26 -13.19 1.13
N ASP A 479 -11.28 -12.42 1.52
CA ASP A 479 -12.40 -12.12 0.62
C ASP A 479 -12.42 -10.66 0.17
N ILE A 480 -12.87 -10.44 -1.06
CA ILE A 480 -13.36 -9.14 -1.54
C ILE A 480 -14.88 -9.18 -1.56
N ILE A 481 -15.51 -8.27 -0.83
CA ILE A 481 -16.96 -8.16 -0.71
C ILE A 481 -17.41 -6.85 -1.35
N ILE A 482 -18.30 -6.93 -2.34
CA ILE A 482 -18.83 -5.76 -3.06
C ILE A 482 -20.26 -5.49 -2.59
N SER A 483 -20.45 -4.44 -1.78
CA SER A 483 -21.75 -4.00 -1.26
C SER A 483 -22.29 -2.75 -1.96
N GLN A 484 -21.69 -2.34 -3.08
CA GLN A 484 -22.04 -1.12 -3.81
C GLN A 484 -22.13 -1.30 -5.31
N GLN A 485 -22.88 -0.39 -5.94
CA GLN A 485 -23.26 -0.53 -7.34
C GLN A 485 -22.18 -0.10 -8.34
N LEU A 486 -21.25 0.79 -8.00
CA LEU A 486 -20.35 1.38 -9.00
C LEU A 486 -18.90 1.46 -8.52
N VAL A 487 -18.02 0.78 -9.27
CA VAL A 487 -16.57 0.94 -9.24
C VAL A 487 -16.11 1.24 -10.67
N ARG A 488 -15.69 2.48 -10.91
CA ARG A 488 -15.34 2.97 -12.23
C ARG A 488 -14.03 3.75 -12.22
N VAL A 489 -13.14 3.41 -13.14
CA VAL A 489 -11.84 4.08 -13.34
C VAL A 489 -11.58 4.21 -14.86
N THR A 490 -11.95 5.34 -15.47
CA THR A 490 -11.98 5.45 -16.95
C THR A 490 -10.81 6.19 -17.59
N GLY A 491 -9.73 6.47 -16.85
CA GLY A 491 -8.53 7.01 -17.47
C GLY A 491 -7.94 6.04 -18.49
N ASP A 492 -7.19 6.57 -19.45
CA ASP A 492 -6.50 5.75 -20.44
C ASP A 492 -5.51 4.80 -19.75
N GLY A 493 -5.58 3.52 -20.08
CA GLY A 493 -4.76 2.45 -19.50
C GLY A 493 -5.09 2.06 -18.05
N ALA A 494 -6.05 2.70 -17.39
CA ALA A 494 -6.37 2.44 -15.99
C ALA A 494 -7.09 1.09 -15.81
N ASN A 495 -6.56 0.25 -14.92
CA ASN A 495 -7.09 -1.09 -14.63
C ASN A 495 -7.93 -1.11 -13.35
N ILE A 496 -8.83 -2.09 -13.25
CA ILE A 496 -9.46 -2.52 -12.00
C ILE A 496 -9.05 -3.99 -11.76
N ASN A 497 -8.29 -4.24 -10.70
CA ASN A 497 -7.86 -5.57 -10.29
C ASN A 497 -8.48 -5.90 -8.93
N LEU A 498 -9.28 -6.96 -8.88
CA LEU A 498 -9.82 -7.53 -7.65
C LEU A 498 -9.16 -8.90 -7.45
N LEU A 499 -8.23 -8.98 -6.50
CA LEU A 499 -7.42 -10.15 -6.20
C LEU A 499 -7.77 -10.62 -4.79
N ALA A 500 -8.37 -11.80 -4.67
CA ALA A 500 -8.77 -12.38 -3.39
C ALA A 500 -8.07 -13.71 -3.18
N GLY A 501 -7.44 -13.90 -2.01
CA GLY A 501 -6.89 -15.19 -1.60
C GLY A 501 -7.95 -16.29 -1.47
N LEU A 502 -9.21 -15.91 -1.28
CA LEU A 502 -10.36 -16.80 -1.24
C LEU A 502 -11.45 -16.32 -2.20
N ASN A 503 -12.46 -15.55 -1.78
CA ASN A 503 -13.64 -15.27 -2.61
C ASN A 503 -13.77 -13.83 -3.07
N ILE A 504 -14.37 -13.63 -4.24
CA ILE A 504 -14.91 -12.35 -4.68
C ILE A 504 -16.44 -12.50 -4.73
N VAL A 505 -17.16 -11.75 -3.90
CA VAL A 505 -18.60 -11.93 -3.71
C VAL A 505 -19.36 -10.61 -3.73
N GLU A 506 -20.63 -10.68 -4.16
CA GLU A 506 -21.59 -9.60 -3.96
C GLU A 506 -22.30 -9.77 -2.61
N ASP A 507 -22.44 -8.66 -1.88
CA ASP A 507 -23.33 -8.58 -0.73
C ASP A 507 -24.73 -8.19 -1.23
N GLN A 508 -25.69 -9.12 -1.08
CA GLN A 508 -27.05 -9.21 -1.67
C GLN A 508 -27.96 -7.97 -1.48
N THR A 509 -27.40 -6.90 -0.94
CA THR A 509 -28.00 -5.59 -0.72
C THR A 509 -27.64 -4.56 -1.79
N SER A 510 -26.69 -4.86 -2.70
CA SER A 510 -26.10 -3.88 -3.63
C SER A 510 -27.07 -3.34 -4.70
N GLY A 511 -28.10 -4.12 -5.07
CA GLY A 511 -28.99 -3.78 -6.18
C GLY A 511 -28.32 -3.85 -7.56
N GLY A 512 -27.17 -4.52 -7.67
CA GLY A 512 -26.38 -4.72 -8.88
C GLY A 512 -24.93 -4.26 -8.72
N ILE A 513 -24.06 -4.65 -9.65
CA ILE A 513 -22.64 -4.25 -9.70
C ILE A 513 -22.33 -3.72 -11.09
N LYS A 514 -21.61 -2.61 -11.15
CA LYS A 514 -20.97 -2.11 -12.35
C LYS A 514 -19.47 -1.92 -12.11
N LEU A 515 -18.65 -2.69 -12.83
CA LEU A 515 -17.21 -2.50 -12.94
C LEU A 515 -16.90 -1.91 -14.32
N GLU A 516 -16.28 -0.74 -14.36
CA GLU A 516 -16.02 -0.04 -15.63
C GLU A 516 -14.62 0.55 -15.69
N THR A 517 -13.88 0.23 -16.75
CA THR A 517 -12.61 0.88 -17.11
C THR A 517 -12.68 1.56 -18.47
N GLY A 518 -11.69 2.40 -18.74
CA GLY A 518 -11.40 2.94 -20.07
C GLY A 518 -10.77 1.86 -20.95
N THR A 519 -9.58 2.13 -21.47
CA THR A 519 -8.82 1.17 -22.31
C THR A 519 -8.08 0.11 -21.49
N GLY A 520 -8.03 0.23 -20.16
CA GLY A 520 -7.41 -0.76 -19.27
C GLY A 520 -8.32 -1.96 -18.96
N ASN A 521 -7.74 -2.94 -18.27
CA ASN A 521 -8.33 -4.26 -18.03
C ASN A 521 -9.18 -4.31 -16.76
N ILE A 522 -10.10 -5.29 -16.72
CA ILE A 522 -10.76 -5.74 -15.50
C ILE A 522 -10.31 -7.17 -15.20
N VAL A 523 -9.70 -7.38 -14.03
CA VAL A 523 -9.27 -8.70 -13.55
C VAL A 523 -9.98 -9.03 -12.24
N LEU A 524 -10.63 -10.20 -12.21
CA LEU A 524 -11.19 -10.80 -11.00
C LEU A 524 -10.51 -12.16 -10.79
N ALA A 525 -9.59 -12.20 -9.83
CA ALA A 525 -8.85 -13.38 -9.45
C ALA A 525 -9.27 -13.83 -8.04
N ALA A 526 -10.09 -14.87 -7.95
CA ALA A 526 -10.26 -15.63 -6.70
C ALA A 526 -9.12 -16.65 -6.58
N ASP A 527 -8.77 -17.17 -5.40
CA ASP A 527 -7.58 -18.05 -5.25
C ASP A 527 -6.30 -17.40 -5.81
N ALA A 528 -6.14 -16.08 -5.61
CA ALA A 528 -5.02 -15.32 -6.17
C ALA A 528 -3.66 -15.75 -5.58
N ASP A 529 -3.66 -16.41 -4.42
CA ASP A 529 -2.49 -17.00 -3.77
C ASP A 529 -2.14 -18.41 -4.29
N GLY A 530 -3.00 -18.99 -5.14
CA GLY A 530 -2.80 -20.30 -5.77
C GLY A 530 -2.88 -21.48 -4.80
N ASN A 531 -3.59 -21.34 -3.68
CA ASN A 531 -3.76 -22.41 -2.68
C ASN A 531 -4.78 -23.48 -3.11
N GLY A 532 -5.54 -23.24 -4.18
CA GLY A 532 -6.54 -24.14 -4.74
C GLY A 532 -7.94 -23.97 -4.16
N SER A 533 -8.27 -22.80 -3.60
CA SER A 533 -9.59 -22.49 -3.05
C SER A 533 -9.95 -21.02 -3.27
N GLY A 534 -11.11 -20.76 -3.87
CA GLY A 534 -11.63 -19.41 -4.03
C GLY A 534 -12.65 -19.28 -5.15
N VAL A 535 -13.76 -18.59 -4.90
CA VAL A 535 -14.85 -18.47 -5.90
C VAL A 535 -15.15 -17.03 -6.27
N ILE A 536 -15.70 -16.85 -7.47
CA ILE A 536 -16.34 -15.62 -7.90
C ILE A 536 -17.84 -15.89 -7.92
N ASP A 537 -18.57 -15.36 -6.93
CA ASP A 537 -20.00 -15.62 -6.75
C ASP A 537 -20.80 -14.32 -6.68
N PHE A 538 -21.49 -14.02 -7.79
CA PHE A 538 -22.36 -12.87 -7.90
C PHE A 538 -23.81 -13.32 -8.01
N ARG A 539 -24.55 -13.19 -6.91
CA ARG A 539 -26.00 -13.38 -6.89
C ARG A 539 -26.62 -12.04 -6.59
N THR A 540 -27.60 -11.56 -7.34
CA THR A 540 -28.20 -10.25 -7.02
C THR A 540 -29.51 -10.12 -7.77
N SER A 541 -30.47 -9.33 -7.30
CA SER A 541 -31.66 -9.01 -8.12
C SER A 541 -31.40 -7.89 -9.14
N GLY A 542 -30.23 -7.25 -9.06
CA GLY A 542 -29.82 -6.10 -9.86
C GLY A 542 -29.26 -6.43 -11.25
N VAL A 543 -28.57 -5.46 -11.83
CA VAL A 543 -27.79 -5.65 -13.06
C VAL A 543 -26.33 -5.89 -12.68
N LEU A 544 -25.69 -6.87 -13.32
CA LEU A 544 -24.25 -7.06 -13.31
C LEU A 544 -23.70 -6.55 -14.67
N ASP A 545 -22.90 -5.49 -14.66
CA ASP A 545 -22.33 -4.84 -15.85
C ASP A 545 -20.81 -4.70 -15.72
N PHE A 546 -20.07 -5.46 -16.53
CA PHE A 546 -18.61 -5.42 -16.61
C PHE A 546 -18.21 -4.83 -17.95
N LEU A 547 -17.52 -3.70 -17.93
CA LEU A 547 -17.28 -2.88 -19.10
C LEU A 547 -15.83 -2.41 -19.20
N THR A 548 -15.18 -2.69 -20.31
CA THR A 548 -13.95 -2.00 -20.74
C THR A 548 -14.19 -1.37 -22.11
N ASN A 549 -13.32 -0.46 -22.54
CA ASN A 549 -13.32 0.16 -23.85
C ASN A 549 -12.05 -0.22 -24.63
N GLY A 550 -11.77 -1.51 -24.72
CA GLY A 550 -10.63 -2.08 -25.46
C GLY A 550 -9.72 -2.98 -24.62
N GLY A 551 -9.80 -2.91 -23.28
CA GLY A 551 -9.04 -3.78 -22.38
C GLY A 551 -9.71 -5.15 -22.17
N ASP A 552 -8.99 -6.10 -21.62
CA ASP A 552 -9.47 -7.45 -21.38
C ASP A 552 -10.37 -7.52 -20.13
N ILE A 553 -11.29 -8.49 -20.11
CA ILE A 553 -12.08 -8.84 -18.92
C ILE A 553 -11.83 -10.30 -18.55
N THR A 554 -11.19 -10.53 -17.39
CA THR A 554 -10.81 -11.88 -16.96
C THR A 554 -11.43 -12.22 -15.62
N PHE A 555 -12.12 -13.36 -15.57
CA PHE A 555 -12.60 -14.03 -14.36
C PHE A 555 -11.88 -15.37 -14.22
N GLY A 556 -11.19 -15.58 -13.10
CA GLY A 556 -10.45 -16.82 -12.88
C GLY A 556 -9.78 -16.85 -11.52
N GLY A 557 -8.61 -17.49 -11.47
CA GLY A 557 -7.87 -17.67 -10.23
C GLY A 557 -6.53 -18.36 -10.40
N GLY A 558 -5.99 -18.88 -9.31
CA GLY A 558 -4.71 -19.61 -9.27
C GLY A 558 -3.47 -18.71 -9.28
N ASP A 559 -3.63 -17.43 -9.63
CA ASP A 559 -2.62 -16.36 -9.52
C ASP A 559 -3.29 -14.97 -9.62
N ALA A 560 -2.52 -13.92 -9.36
CA ALA A 560 -2.95 -12.52 -9.45
C ALA A 560 -3.35 -12.05 -10.87
N THR A 561 -3.04 -12.82 -11.92
CA THR A 561 -3.45 -12.52 -13.31
C THR A 561 -4.70 -13.28 -13.73
N ALA A 562 -5.27 -14.10 -12.84
CA ALA A 562 -6.35 -15.04 -13.14
C ALA A 562 -6.02 -15.99 -14.31
N SER A 563 -4.75 -16.41 -14.44
CA SER A 563 -4.33 -17.32 -15.53
C SER A 563 -4.81 -18.77 -15.34
N GLY A 564 -5.12 -19.17 -14.10
CA GLY A 564 -5.73 -20.44 -13.75
C GLY A 564 -7.26 -20.36 -13.66
N TYR A 565 -7.83 -21.04 -12.65
CA TYR A 565 -9.27 -21.19 -12.45
C TYR A 565 -9.65 -20.68 -11.07
N ALA A 566 -10.78 -19.99 -10.95
CA ALA A 566 -11.45 -19.92 -9.65
C ALA A 566 -11.84 -21.36 -9.26
N GLN A 567 -11.73 -21.72 -7.98
CA GLN A 567 -11.90 -23.08 -7.50
C GLN A 567 -12.84 -23.18 -6.30
N GLY A 568 -13.98 -23.85 -6.49
CA GLY A 568 -14.83 -24.25 -5.36
C GLY A 568 -14.10 -25.23 -4.45
N TYR A 569 -14.34 -25.17 -3.14
CA TYR A 569 -13.53 -25.89 -2.14
C TYR A 569 -14.33 -26.73 -1.14
N ASP A 570 -15.64 -26.52 -0.99
CA ASP A 570 -16.49 -27.35 -0.12
C ASP A 570 -17.89 -27.59 -0.70
N ALA A 571 -18.79 -28.19 0.08
CA ALA A 571 -20.15 -28.50 -0.38
C ALA A 571 -21.06 -27.25 -0.44
N SER A 572 -20.83 -26.26 0.40
CA SER A 572 -21.58 -24.99 0.40
C SER A 572 -21.09 -24.00 -0.67
N THR A 573 -19.81 -24.11 -1.03
CA THR A 573 -19.09 -23.28 -1.99
C THR A 573 -18.51 -24.19 -3.06
N ASN A 574 -19.42 -24.89 -3.75
CA ASN A 574 -19.11 -25.96 -4.69
C ASN A 574 -19.00 -25.47 -6.14
N GLU A 575 -19.49 -24.27 -6.43
CA GLU A 575 -19.44 -23.57 -7.72
C GLU A 575 -18.16 -22.71 -7.79
N ALA A 576 -17.67 -22.33 -8.97
CA ALA A 576 -16.44 -21.53 -9.09
C ALA A 576 -16.67 -20.12 -9.63
N VAL A 577 -17.12 -19.98 -10.88
CA VAL A 577 -17.54 -18.68 -11.44
C VAL A 577 -19.05 -18.73 -11.61
N HIS A 578 -19.77 -17.95 -10.82
CA HIS A 578 -21.22 -18.03 -10.71
C HIS A 578 -21.88 -16.66 -10.82
N PHE A 579 -22.84 -16.56 -11.73
CA PHE A 579 -23.73 -15.41 -11.87
C PHE A 579 -25.18 -15.88 -11.69
N ALA A 580 -25.88 -15.36 -10.69
CA ALA A 580 -27.24 -15.82 -10.38
C ALA A 580 -28.26 -14.72 -10.10
N ASP A 581 -29.52 -15.06 -10.39
CA ASP A 581 -30.75 -14.37 -10.01
C ASP A 581 -30.83 -12.89 -10.47
N SER A 582 -29.96 -12.49 -11.41
CA SER A 582 -29.79 -11.12 -11.86
C SER A 582 -30.81 -10.71 -12.92
N SER A 583 -31.19 -9.43 -12.91
CA SER A 583 -32.03 -8.85 -13.96
C SER A 583 -31.30 -8.78 -15.31
N ALA A 584 -29.97 -8.68 -15.30
CA ALA A 584 -29.12 -8.86 -16.48
C ALA A 584 -27.68 -9.12 -16.05
N VAL A 585 -26.96 -9.92 -16.83
CA VAL A 585 -25.50 -10.03 -16.80
C VAL A 585 -24.98 -9.52 -18.14
N THR A 586 -24.15 -8.49 -18.11
CA THR A 586 -23.56 -7.87 -19.30
C THR A 586 -22.04 -7.80 -19.13
N ILE A 587 -21.29 -8.44 -20.02
CA ILE A 587 -19.83 -8.43 -20.05
C ILE A 587 -19.41 -7.92 -21.42
N ARG A 588 -18.80 -6.74 -21.49
CA ARG A 588 -18.47 -6.06 -22.74
C ARG A 588 -17.06 -5.49 -22.69
N SER A 589 -16.15 -6.01 -23.51
CA SER A 589 -14.79 -5.48 -23.59
C SER A 589 -14.61 -4.41 -24.68
N ASN A 590 -15.57 -4.31 -25.62
CA ASN A 590 -15.52 -3.43 -26.80
C ASN A 590 -14.21 -3.50 -27.62
N GLY A 591 -13.46 -4.60 -27.52
CA GLY A 591 -12.24 -4.79 -28.29
C GLY A 591 -11.22 -5.74 -27.66
N GLY A 592 -11.18 -5.84 -26.33
CA GLY A 592 -10.30 -6.78 -25.62
C GLY A 592 -10.87 -8.20 -25.54
N ASP A 593 -10.07 -9.13 -25.05
CA ASP A 593 -10.48 -10.51 -24.82
C ASP A 593 -11.38 -10.63 -23.58
N ILE A 594 -12.28 -11.61 -23.58
CA ILE A 594 -13.10 -11.97 -22.42
C ILE A 594 -12.80 -13.42 -22.06
N SER A 595 -12.36 -13.68 -20.82
CA SER A 595 -12.05 -15.02 -20.33
C SER A 595 -12.76 -15.32 -19.01
N LEU A 596 -13.47 -16.44 -18.94
CA LEU A 596 -14.08 -16.97 -17.72
C LEU A 596 -13.58 -18.39 -17.48
N LYS A 597 -12.91 -18.63 -16.35
CA LYS A 597 -12.35 -19.94 -15.99
C LYS A 597 -12.74 -20.35 -14.58
N GLY A 598 -13.44 -21.48 -14.45
CA GLY A 598 -13.85 -21.98 -13.14
C GLY A 598 -13.78 -23.50 -13.01
N ARG A 599 -13.48 -23.98 -11.80
CA ARG A 599 -13.43 -25.40 -11.44
C ARG A 599 -14.25 -25.64 -10.17
N SER A 600 -15.31 -26.42 -10.26
CA SER A 600 -16.16 -26.76 -9.11
C SER A 600 -15.36 -27.45 -7.99
N SER A 601 -15.93 -27.52 -6.78
CA SER A 601 -15.39 -28.34 -5.69
C SER A 601 -15.38 -29.84 -6.01
N THR A 602 -14.46 -30.57 -5.39
CA THR A 602 -14.49 -32.04 -5.34
C THR A 602 -15.52 -32.57 -4.34
N ALA A 603 -16.09 -31.71 -3.49
CA ALA A 603 -17.13 -32.08 -2.54
C ALA A 603 -18.44 -32.50 -3.23
N THR A 604 -19.32 -33.16 -2.48
CA THR A 604 -20.66 -33.50 -2.98
C THR A 604 -21.58 -32.30 -2.88
N ALA A 605 -22.17 -31.87 -4.00
CA ALA A 605 -23.15 -30.79 -4.02
C ALA A 605 -24.38 -31.11 -3.16
N PRO A 606 -24.89 -30.18 -2.34
CA PRO A 606 -26.01 -30.43 -1.43
C PRO A 606 -27.38 -30.36 -2.12
N ASN A 607 -27.45 -29.86 -3.35
CA ASN A 607 -28.68 -29.61 -4.09
C ASN A 607 -28.67 -30.28 -5.48
N SER A 608 -29.83 -30.27 -6.14
CA SER A 608 -30.01 -30.91 -7.46
C SER A 608 -29.41 -30.14 -8.63
N ASN A 609 -29.22 -28.83 -8.49
CA ASN A 609 -28.62 -27.99 -9.52
C ASN A 609 -27.15 -28.34 -9.72
N GLY A 610 -26.51 -28.86 -8.67
CA GLY A 610 -25.20 -29.47 -8.81
C GLY A 610 -24.03 -28.58 -8.44
N ALA A 611 -22.89 -28.85 -9.05
CA ALA A 611 -21.68 -28.06 -8.97
C ALA A 611 -21.13 -27.86 -10.39
N PHE A 612 -20.80 -26.61 -10.73
CA PHE A 612 -20.31 -26.26 -12.06
C PHE A 612 -19.04 -25.43 -12.00
N GLY A 613 -18.27 -25.48 -13.09
CA GLY A 613 -17.10 -24.63 -13.26
C GLY A 613 -17.50 -23.19 -13.53
N VAL A 614 -18.28 -22.97 -14.59
CA VAL A 614 -18.85 -21.66 -14.94
C VAL A 614 -20.35 -21.77 -15.11
N GLY A 615 -21.13 -20.93 -14.42
CA GLY A 615 -22.59 -21.00 -14.45
C GLY A 615 -23.29 -19.64 -14.46
N PHE A 616 -24.36 -19.57 -15.24
CA PHE A 616 -25.29 -18.45 -15.31
C PHE A 616 -26.69 -18.96 -14.99
N LEU A 617 -27.20 -18.72 -13.78
CA LEU A 617 -28.44 -19.31 -13.28
C LEU A 617 -29.53 -18.27 -13.04
N ASN A 618 -30.71 -18.50 -13.61
CA ASN A 618 -31.92 -17.67 -13.39
C ASN A 618 -31.74 -16.17 -13.71
N ASN A 619 -30.74 -15.82 -14.51
CA ASN A 619 -30.58 -14.45 -14.98
C ASN A 619 -31.65 -14.14 -16.02
N SER A 620 -32.28 -12.96 -15.98
CA SER A 620 -33.31 -12.60 -16.98
C SER A 620 -32.73 -12.39 -18.38
N SER A 621 -31.44 -12.03 -18.47
CA SER A 621 -30.66 -12.03 -19.70
C SER A 621 -29.16 -12.11 -19.42
N VAL A 622 -28.40 -12.69 -20.36
CA VAL A 622 -26.94 -12.75 -20.36
C VAL A 622 -26.42 -12.24 -21.70
N THR A 623 -25.49 -11.29 -21.69
CA THR A 623 -24.81 -10.77 -22.88
C THR A 623 -23.30 -10.75 -22.64
N ILE A 624 -22.55 -11.41 -23.52
CA ILE A 624 -21.09 -11.41 -23.55
C ILE A 624 -20.67 -10.94 -24.95
N ASP A 625 -20.10 -9.75 -25.07
CA ASP A 625 -19.70 -9.16 -26.36
C ASP A 625 -18.26 -8.62 -26.28
N SER A 626 -17.34 -9.28 -26.97
CA SER A 626 -15.93 -8.90 -26.97
C SER A 626 -15.56 -7.83 -28.01
N GLY A 627 -16.52 -7.37 -28.83
CA GLY A 627 -16.20 -6.54 -29.98
C GLY A 627 -15.24 -7.28 -30.92
N VAL A 628 -14.00 -6.80 -31.08
CA VAL A 628 -12.99 -7.45 -31.93
C VAL A 628 -12.09 -8.45 -31.19
N GLY A 629 -12.23 -8.62 -29.87
CA GLY A 629 -11.49 -9.60 -29.08
C GLY A 629 -12.10 -11.01 -29.11
N THR A 630 -11.41 -11.96 -28.53
CA THR A 630 -11.87 -13.36 -28.38
C THR A 630 -12.72 -13.55 -27.13
N ILE A 631 -13.47 -14.65 -27.08
CA ILE A 631 -14.23 -15.07 -25.89
C ILE A 631 -13.86 -16.51 -25.53
N LEU A 632 -13.40 -16.72 -24.29
CA LEU A 632 -13.18 -18.03 -23.68
C LEU A 632 -14.09 -18.22 -22.48
N ILE A 633 -14.87 -19.29 -22.48
CA ILE A 633 -15.63 -19.76 -21.32
C ILE A 633 -15.21 -21.20 -21.07
N GLU A 634 -14.49 -21.44 -19.97
CA GLU A 634 -13.96 -22.75 -19.64
C GLU A 634 -14.36 -23.16 -18.22
N GLY A 635 -15.11 -24.25 -18.13
CA GLY A 635 -15.65 -24.72 -16.87
C GLY A 635 -15.37 -26.20 -16.63
N ILE A 636 -14.93 -26.54 -15.43
CA ILE A 636 -14.63 -27.92 -15.01
C ILE A 636 -15.53 -28.33 -13.85
N SER A 637 -16.23 -29.46 -13.97
CA SER A 637 -16.93 -30.13 -12.87
C SER A 637 -16.18 -31.38 -12.40
N GLN A 638 -15.81 -31.41 -11.12
CA GLN A 638 -15.01 -32.49 -10.50
C GLN A 638 -15.64 -33.04 -9.22
N GLN A 639 -16.91 -32.73 -8.97
CA GLN A 639 -17.60 -33.10 -7.74
C GLN A 639 -17.68 -34.62 -7.52
N ALA A 640 -17.63 -35.03 -6.26
CA ALA A 640 -17.72 -36.43 -5.86
C ALA A 640 -19.10 -37.07 -6.09
N GLY A 641 -20.12 -36.26 -6.41
CA GLY A 641 -21.43 -36.70 -6.86
C GLY A 641 -22.33 -37.33 -5.79
N SER A 642 -23.64 -37.28 -6.03
CA SER A 642 -24.68 -38.00 -5.32
C SER A 642 -25.72 -38.50 -6.32
N SER A 643 -26.67 -39.33 -5.89
CA SER A 643 -27.78 -39.80 -6.75
C SER A 643 -28.76 -38.69 -7.19
N SER A 644 -28.63 -37.48 -6.64
CA SER A 644 -29.53 -36.35 -6.90
C SER A 644 -28.82 -35.12 -7.46
N SER A 645 -27.48 -35.09 -7.50
CA SER A 645 -26.72 -33.93 -7.98
C SER A 645 -26.42 -34.04 -9.48
N THR A 646 -26.32 -32.87 -10.13
CA THR A 646 -25.83 -32.73 -11.50
C THR A 646 -24.41 -32.18 -11.46
N GLY A 647 -23.55 -32.47 -12.43
CA GLY A 647 -22.27 -31.78 -12.62
C GLY A 647 -22.18 -31.20 -14.01
N GLN A 648 -21.76 -29.95 -14.13
CA GLN A 648 -21.67 -29.28 -15.42
C GLN A 648 -20.33 -28.58 -15.55
N GLY A 649 -19.63 -28.75 -16.68
CA GLY A 649 -18.48 -27.90 -16.97
C GLY A 649 -18.96 -26.44 -17.08
N VAL A 650 -19.80 -26.18 -18.08
CA VAL A 650 -20.42 -24.88 -18.33
C VAL A 650 -21.95 -25.00 -18.33
N TYR A 651 -22.65 -24.11 -17.63
CA TYR A 651 -24.10 -24.15 -17.50
C TYR A 651 -24.78 -22.79 -17.69
N PHE A 652 -25.76 -22.74 -18.61
CA PHE A 652 -26.66 -21.59 -18.77
C PHE A 652 -28.09 -22.00 -18.46
N LEU A 653 -28.75 -21.32 -17.53
CA LEU A 653 -30.14 -21.55 -17.13
C LEU A 653 -30.90 -20.24 -17.02
N GLY A 654 -32.10 -20.20 -17.60
CA GLY A 654 -33.05 -19.09 -17.42
C GLY A 654 -33.25 -18.25 -18.68
N GLY A 655 -32.97 -16.96 -18.60
CA GLY A 655 -33.22 -15.99 -19.66
C GLY A 655 -32.29 -16.13 -20.87
N ASN A 656 -32.54 -15.31 -21.90
CA ASN A 656 -31.79 -15.37 -23.16
C ASN A 656 -30.30 -15.11 -22.94
N THR A 657 -29.45 -15.94 -23.55
CA THR A 657 -27.99 -15.80 -23.57
C THR A 657 -27.53 -15.37 -24.95
N THR A 658 -26.74 -14.30 -25.04
CA THR A 658 -26.09 -13.84 -26.28
C THR A 658 -24.59 -13.79 -26.07
N ILE A 659 -23.83 -14.47 -26.94
CA ILE A 659 -22.37 -14.50 -26.93
C ILE A 659 -21.91 -14.07 -28.33
N LYS A 660 -21.15 -12.98 -28.42
CA LYS A 660 -20.83 -12.36 -29.70
C LYS A 660 -19.38 -11.91 -29.76
N SER A 661 -18.73 -12.23 -30.86
CA SER A 661 -17.41 -11.69 -31.20
C SER A 661 -17.37 -11.31 -32.68
N ALA A 662 -16.69 -10.22 -33.00
CA ALA A 662 -16.34 -9.79 -34.35
C ALA A 662 -14.87 -10.07 -34.68
N ASN A 663 -14.17 -10.84 -33.83
CA ASN A 663 -12.81 -11.30 -34.09
C ASN A 663 -12.79 -12.17 -35.35
N ILE A 664 -11.67 -12.09 -36.09
CA ILE A 664 -11.49 -12.72 -37.41
C ILE A 664 -10.73 -14.06 -37.36
N THR A 665 -10.33 -14.50 -36.17
CA THR A 665 -9.59 -15.75 -35.96
C THR A 665 -10.53 -16.95 -35.81
N SER A 666 -10.02 -18.14 -36.11
CA SER A 666 -10.76 -19.40 -36.02
C SER A 666 -11.27 -19.73 -34.62
N ASP A 667 -10.75 -19.06 -33.59
CA ASP A 667 -11.05 -19.24 -32.18
C ASP A 667 -11.74 -18.02 -31.55
N ALA A 668 -12.43 -17.21 -32.35
CA ALA A 668 -13.17 -16.03 -31.89
C ALA A 668 -14.08 -16.30 -30.69
N ILE A 669 -14.75 -17.46 -30.62
CA ILE A 669 -15.54 -17.90 -29.47
C ILE A 669 -15.22 -19.35 -29.12
N ARG A 670 -14.86 -19.62 -27.86
CA ARG A 670 -14.60 -20.95 -27.32
C ARG A 670 -15.40 -21.18 -26.04
N ILE A 671 -16.22 -22.23 -26.03
CA ILE A 671 -16.97 -22.70 -24.86
C ILE A 671 -16.53 -24.13 -24.58
N ILE A 672 -15.85 -24.35 -23.46
CA ILE A 672 -15.21 -25.62 -23.11
C ILE A 672 -15.75 -26.07 -21.76
N GLY A 673 -16.42 -27.21 -21.74
CA GLY A 673 -17.01 -27.77 -20.54
C GLY A 673 -16.52 -29.18 -20.27
N ASP A 674 -15.80 -29.39 -19.18
CA ASP A 674 -15.29 -30.70 -18.78
C ASP A 674 -15.88 -31.16 -17.44
N ALA A 675 -16.76 -32.14 -17.49
CA ALA A 675 -17.30 -32.86 -16.34
C ALA A 675 -16.81 -34.32 -16.27
N SER A 676 -15.71 -34.67 -16.95
CA SER A 676 -15.16 -36.03 -16.99
C SER A 676 -14.81 -36.57 -15.60
N ALA A 677 -14.36 -35.69 -14.70
CA ALA A 677 -14.03 -36.00 -13.32
C ALA A 677 -15.26 -36.04 -12.39
N SER A 678 -16.41 -35.51 -12.82
CA SER A 678 -17.64 -35.51 -12.04
C SER A 678 -18.20 -36.92 -11.89
N LYS A 679 -18.52 -37.28 -10.65
CA LYS A 679 -19.14 -38.57 -10.29
C LYS A 679 -20.67 -38.45 -10.10
N SER A 680 -21.26 -37.30 -10.39
CA SER A 680 -22.71 -37.11 -10.39
C SER A 680 -23.39 -38.00 -11.42
N THR A 681 -24.59 -38.49 -11.09
CA THR A 681 -25.40 -39.33 -12.00
C THR A 681 -25.70 -38.62 -13.31
N ASN A 682 -25.93 -37.30 -13.25
CA ASN A 682 -25.98 -36.44 -14.42
C ASN A 682 -24.70 -35.60 -14.47
N SER A 683 -23.91 -35.69 -15.53
CA SER A 683 -22.64 -34.97 -15.67
C SER A 683 -22.43 -34.46 -17.09
N TYR A 684 -22.79 -33.21 -17.38
CA TYR A 684 -22.74 -32.61 -18.72
C TYR A 684 -21.44 -31.83 -18.95
N GLY A 685 -20.87 -31.91 -20.16
CA GLY A 685 -19.77 -31.02 -20.53
C GLY A 685 -20.26 -29.58 -20.59
N VAL A 686 -21.08 -29.29 -21.61
CA VAL A 686 -21.76 -28.00 -21.78
C VAL A 686 -23.27 -28.20 -21.78
N GLU A 687 -23.99 -27.42 -20.97
CA GLU A 687 -25.45 -27.42 -20.90
C GLU A 687 -26.04 -26.03 -21.15
N PHE A 688 -26.92 -25.92 -22.15
CA PHE A 688 -27.76 -24.76 -22.38
C PHE A 688 -29.23 -25.09 -22.07
N ASP A 689 -29.71 -24.59 -20.94
CA ASP A 689 -31.11 -24.57 -20.51
C ASP A 689 -31.72 -23.15 -20.61
N SER A 690 -31.46 -22.51 -21.75
CA SER A 690 -32.00 -21.21 -22.15
C SER A 690 -31.92 -21.04 -23.67
N ASN A 691 -32.53 -19.98 -24.22
CA ASN A 691 -32.22 -19.58 -25.60
C ASN A 691 -30.77 -19.09 -25.68
N ALA A 692 -29.99 -19.58 -26.65
CA ALA A 692 -28.60 -19.15 -26.84
C ALA A 692 -28.33 -18.65 -28.26
N TYR A 693 -27.74 -17.46 -28.36
CA TYR A 693 -27.38 -16.79 -29.60
C TYR A 693 -25.85 -16.59 -29.61
N ILE A 694 -25.12 -17.50 -30.26
CA ILE A 694 -23.65 -17.53 -30.32
C ILE A 694 -23.22 -17.11 -31.72
N HIS A 695 -22.73 -15.89 -31.87
CA HIS A 695 -22.48 -15.25 -33.17
C HIS A 695 -21.01 -14.81 -33.31
N ALA A 696 -20.24 -15.51 -34.14
CA ALA A 696 -18.94 -15.07 -34.63
C ALA A 696 -19.13 -14.28 -35.94
N THR A 697 -19.17 -12.96 -35.81
CA THR A 697 -19.57 -12.03 -36.88
C THR A 697 -18.41 -11.54 -37.75
N GLY A 698 -17.17 -11.65 -37.27
CA GLY A 698 -15.96 -11.32 -38.02
C GLY A 698 -15.73 -12.28 -39.18
N VAL A 699 -15.28 -11.77 -40.32
CA VAL A 699 -14.98 -12.63 -41.49
C VAL A 699 -13.80 -13.53 -41.15
N GLY A 700 -14.02 -14.85 -41.12
CA GLY A 700 -13.04 -15.84 -40.65
C GLY A 700 -13.17 -16.20 -39.17
N GLY A 701 -14.03 -15.50 -38.42
CA GLY A 701 -14.32 -15.76 -37.01
C GLY A 701 -14.97 -17.13 -36.80
N GLY A 702 -14.36 -17.99 -35.98
CA GLY A 702 -14.85 -19.34 -35.70
C GLY A 702 -15.49 -19.52 -34.32
N ILE A 703 -16.18 -20.65 -34.14
CA ILE A 703 -16.85 -21.05 -32.90
C ILE A 703 -16.45 -22.48 -32.55
N LEU A 704 -15.98 -22.69 -31.32
CA LEU A 704 -15.78 -24.00 -30.71
C LEU A 704 -16.72 -24.16 -29.52
N ILE A 705 -17.51 -25.24 -29.53
CA ILE A 705 -18.20 -25.75 -28.35
C ILE A 705 -17.67 -27.17 -28.11
N ASP A 706 -16.93 -27.32 -27.02
CA ASP A 706 -16.21 -28.54 -26.67
C ASP A 706 -16.73 -29.07 -25.33
N GLY A 707 -17.29 -30.28 -25.35
CA GLY A 707 -17.88 -30.93 -24.19
C GLY A 707 -17.21 -32.26 -23.85
N HIS A 708 -16.93 -32.47 -22.56
CA HIS A 708 -16.55 -33.78 -22.03
C HIS A 708 -17.41 -34.13 -20.82
N ALA A 709 -18.35 -35.05 -20.98
CA ALA A 709 -19.22 -35.52 -19.91
C ALA A 709 -18.53 -36.55 -19.00
N GLY A 710 -19.09 -36.72 -17.80
CA GLY A 710 -18.66 -37.70 -16.79
C GLY A 710 -19.33 -39.08 -16.95
N THR A 711 -19.95 -39.57 -15.87
CA THR A 711 -20.39 -40.98 -15.78
C THR A 711 -21.52 -41.42 -16.74
N ALA A 712 -22.60 -40.64 -16.92
CA ALA A 712 -23.73 -41.05 -17.76
C ALA A 712 -24.54 -39.88 -18.33
N SER A 713 -23.95 -39.04 -19.17
CA SER A 713 -24.61 -37.82 -19.68
C SER A 713 -24.01 -37.27 -20.97
N SER A 714 -24.66 -36.23 -21.51
CA SER A 714 -24.34 -35.57 -22.78
C SER A 714 -23.08 -34.71 -22.69
N ASP A 715 -22.17 -34.86 -23.65
CA ASP A 715 -21.05 -33.92 -23.84
C ASP A 715 -21.58 -32.51 -24.12
N LEU A 716 -22.62 -32.43 -24.97
CA LEU A 716 -23.37 -31.21 -25.26
C LEU A 716 -24.87 -31.46 -25.04
N MET A 717 -25.47 -30.68 -24.15
CA MET A 717 -26.90 -30.70 -23.85
C MET A 717 -27.54 -29.37 -24.25
N MET A 718 -28.38 -29.41 -25.29
CA MET A 718 -29.21 -28.27 -25.70
C MET A 718 -30.65 -28.59 -25.37
N ARG A 719 -31.23 -27.98 -24.33
CA ARG A 719 -32.61 -28.20 -23.86
C ARG A 719 -33.65 -27.60 -24.83
N SER A 720 -34.91 -27.54 -24.41
CA SER A 720 -36.07 -27.16 -25.24
C SER A 720 -36.16 -25.66 -25.58
N HIS A 721 -35.19 -25.13 -26.33
CA HIS A 721 -35.06 -23.70 -26.62
C HIS A 721 -34.67 -23.37 -28.07
N THR A 722 -34.51 -22.07 -28.37
CA THR A 722 -33.97 -21.59 -29.64
C THR A 722 -32.46 -21.40 -29.52
N TYR A 723 -31.75 -21.89 -30.54
CA TYR A 723 -30.30 -21.80 -30.61
C TYR A 723 -29.84 -21.29 -31.97
N GLU A 724 -28.90 -20.37 -31.94
CA GLU A 724 -28.21 -19.86 -33.12
C GLU A 724 -26.71 -19.98 -32.89
N ILE A 725 -26.02 -20.74 -33.74
CA ILE A 725 -24.57 -20.93 -33.71
C ILE A 725 -24.07 -20.49 -35.08
N LEU A 726 -23.76 -19.20 -35.22
CA LEU A 726 -23.56 -18.56 -36.52
C LEU A 726 -22.15 -18.02 -36.65
N ALA A 727 -21.45 -18.39 -37.72
CA ALA A 727 -20.08 -17.95 -38.00
C ALA A 727 -19.95 -17.41 -39.44
N ASN A 728 -19.28 -16.28 -39.59
CA ASN A 728 -19.06 -15.63 -40.87
C ASN A 728 -17.77 -16.14 -41.55
N GLY A 729 -17.76 -17.42 -41.90
CA GLY A 729 -16.67 -18.04 -42.67
C GLY A 729 -15.55 -18.68 -41.86
N GLY A 730 -15.49 -18.50 -40.53
CA GLY A 730 -14.62 -19.31 -39.67
C GLY A 730 -15.25 -20.66 -39.28
N PRO A 731 -14.48 -21.65 -38.84
CA PRO A 731 -14.99 -22.99 -38.54
C PRO A 731 -16.02 -22.97 -37.40
N ILE A 732 -17.02 -23.84 -37.48
CA ILE A 732 -17.92 -24.17 -36.37
C ILE A 732 -17.66 -25.61 -35.96
N SER A 733 -17.15 -25.81 -34.75
CA SER A 733 -16.84 -27.14 -34.21
C SER A 733 -17.67 -27.42 -32.96
N LEU A 734 -18.50 -28.46 -33.01
CA LEU A 734 -19.23 -29.02 -31.88
C LEU A 734 -18.61 -30.39 -31.58
N LEU A 735 -17.85 -30.49 -30.50
CA LEU A 735 -17.02 -31.66 -30.20
C LEU A 735 -17.44 -32.32 -28.89
N GLY A 736 -17.49 -33.65 -28.89
CA GLY A 736 -17.63 -34.50 -27.70
C GLY A 736 -16.43 -35.42 -27.53
N HIS A 737 -15.96 -35.58 -26.30
CA HIS A 737 -14.78 -36.42 -25.99
C HIS A 737 -15.06 -37.65 -25.13
N LYS A 738 -16.25 -37.74 -24.52
CA LYS A 738 -16.59 -38.92 -23.72
C LYS A 738 -16.81 -40.12 -24.64
N ALA A 739 -16.28 -41.29 -24.27
CA ALA A 739 -16.66 -42.55 -24.92
C ALA A 739 -18.17 -42.82 -24.73
N ASP A 740 -18.87 -43.17 -25.81
CA ASP A 740 -20.34 -43.17 -25.88
C ASP A 740 -20.93 -41.79 -25.49
N GLY A 741 -20.20 -40.73 -25.83
CA GLY A 741 -20.57 -39.34 -25.63
C GLY A 741 -21.76 -38.95 -26.49
N LEU A 742 -22.68 -38.17 -25.91
CA LEU A 742 -23.97 -37.86 -26.51
C LEU A 742 -24.10 -36.37 -26.80
N PHE A 743 -24.49 -36.03 -28.03
CA PHE A 743 -25.10 -34.74 -28.31
C PHE A 743 -26.62 -34.85 -28.20
N THR A 744 -27.20 -34.16 -27.22
CA THR A 744 -28.64 -34.17 -26.96
C THR A 744 -29.29 -32.85 -27.34
N ILE A 745 -30.38 -32.95 -28.11
CA ILE A 745 -31.32 -31.85 -28.37
C ILE A 745 -32.66 -32.18 -27.70
N GLY A 746 -33.08 -31.33 -26.77
CA GLY A 746 -34.36 -31.40 -26.08
C GLY A 746 -35.54 -31.16 -27.01
N GLY A 747 -36.73 -31.60 -26.59
CA GLY A 747 -37.93 -31.48 -27.42
C GLY A 747 -38.32 -30.02 -27.71
N SER A 748 -38.83 -29.73 -28.90
CA SER A 748 -39.33 -28.42 -29.35
C SER A 748 -38.25 -27.35 -29.58
N SER A 749 -37.02 -27.77 -29.86
CA SER A 749 -35.89 -26.87 -30.11
C SER A 749 -35.84 -26.35 -31.55
N ASN A 750 -35.37 -25.11 -31.73
CA ASN A 750 -35.12 -24.51 -33.04
C ASN A 750 -33.64 -24.13 -33.17
N ILE A 751 -32.86 -24.96 -33.84
CA ILE A 751 -31.40 -24.83 -33.91
C ILE A 751 -31.00 -24.41 -35.32
N ASN A 752 -30.23 -23.32 -35.43
CA ASN A 752 -29.65 -22.84 -36.68
C ASN A 752 -28.12 -22.82 -36.52
N ILE A 753 -27.40 -23.51 -37.42
CA ILE A 753 -25.94 -23.60 -37.44
C ILE A 753 -25.43 -23.07 -38.79
N GLY A 754 -24.37 -22.27 -38.77
CA GLY A 754 -23.79 -21.64 -39.97
C GLY A 754 -24.27 -20.21 -40.15
N SER A 755 -25.41 -20.03 -40.83
CA SER A 755 -26.00 -18.71 -41.09
C SER A 755 -27.52 -18.68 -40.92
N LYS A 756 -28.08 -17.47 -40.78
CA LYS A 756 -29.53 -17.26 -40.70
C LYS A 756 -29.91 -15.90 -41.30
N THR A 757 -30.82 -15.90 -42.27
CA THR A 757 -31.33 -14.68 -42.89
C THR A 757 -31.94 -13.73 -41.86
N GLY A 758 -31.64 -12.43 -41.95
CA GLY A 758 -32.12 -11.41 -41.01
C GLY A 758 -31.29 -11.29 -39.72
N THR A 759 -30.18 -12.02 -39.61
CA THR A 759 -29.17 -11.86 -38.56
C THR A 759 -27.91 -11.18 -39.11
N ALA A 760 -26.94 -10.88 -38.24
CA ALA A 760 -25.63 -10.36 -38.64
C ALA A 760 -24.82 -11.34 -39.51
N VAL A 761 -25.13 -12.64 -39.43
CA VAL A 761 -24.51 -13.70 -40.24
C VAL A 761 -25.56 -14.25 -41.20
N ALA A 762 -25.89 -13.47 -42.23
CA ALA A 762 -26.91 -13.81 -43.21
C ALA A 762 -26.46 -14.88 -44.23
N THR A 763 -25.15 -15.07 -44.38
CA THR A 763 -24.50 -16.09 -45.20
C THR A 763 -23.30 -16.65 -44.45
N SER A 764 -22.93 -17.91 -44.70
CA SER A 764 -21.76 -18.53 -44.08
C SER A 764 -21.09 -19.47 -45.08
N ALA A 765 -19.75 -19.41 -45.10
CA ALA A 765 -18.88 -20.36 -45.80
C ALA A 765 -18.09 -21.22 -44.80
N SER A 766 -18.57 -21.30 -43.56
CA SER A 766 -17.93 -22.02 -42.46
C SER A 766 -17.97 -23.52 -42.68
N ASP A 767 -16.84 -24.18 -42.46
CA ASP A 767 -16.82 -25.63 -42.25
C ASP A 767 -17.49 -25.93 -40.92
N VAL A 768 -18.41 -26.91 -40.91
CA VAL A 768 -19.18 -27.31 -39.74
C VAL A 768 -18.80 -28.74 -39.38
N THR A 769 -18.20 -28.93 -38.21
CA THR A 769 -17.86 -30.24 -37.63
C THR A 769 -18.76 -30.53 -36.43
N ILE A 770 -19.45 -31.66 -36.44
CA ILE A 770 -20.29 -32.14 -35.33
C ILE A 770 -19.87 -33.57 -34.97
N GLN A 771 -18.95 -33.71 -34.02
CA GLN A 771 -18.29 -34.98 -33.72
C GLN A 771 -18.69 -35.51 -32.34
N PHE A 772 -19.56 -36.53 -32.32
CA PHE A 772 -20.00 -37.25 -31.11
C PHE A 772 -20.21 -38.74 -31.42
N ASP A 773 -20.14 -39.62 -30.42
CA ASP A 773 -20.41 -41.05 -30.62
C ASP A 773 -21.90 -41.34 -30.81
N GLN A 774 -22.75 -40.54 -30.16
CA GLN A 774 -24.20 -40.69 -30.18
C GLN A 774 -24.92 -39.35 -30.38
N TYR A 775 -26.10 -39.42 -31.00
CA TYR A 775 -26.95 -38.27 -31.28
C TYR A 775 -28.39 -38.57 -30.84
N SER A 776 -28.94 -37.74 -29.94
CA SER A 776 -30.34 -37.86 -29.50
C SER A 776 -31.08 -36.56 -29.76
N PHE A 777 -31.70 -36.47 -30.93
CA PHE A 777 -32.39 -35.25 -31.35
C PHE A 777 -33.90 -35.23 -31.08
N ASN A 778 -34.45 -36.29 -30.47
CA ASN A 778 -35.85 -36.37 -30.04
C ASN A 778 -36.90 -36.00 -31.11
N GLY A 779 -36.60 -36.25 -32.40
CA GLY A 779 -37.49 -35.93 -33.53
C GLY A 779 -37.35 -34.50 -34.10
N TYR A 780 -36.35 -33.74 -33.64
CA TYR A 780 -36.03 -32.40 -34.13
C TYR A 780 -34.78 -32.43 -35.00
N SER A 781 -34.70 -31.53 -35.98
CA SER A 781 -33.57 -31.48 -36.92
C SER A 781 -32.86 -30.13 -36.81
N PRO A 782 -31.53 -30.11 -36.57
CA PRO A 782 -30.78 -28.87 -36.70
C PRO A 782 -30.81 -28.38 -38.14
N LYS A 783 -30.95 -27.06 -38.33
CA LYS A 783 -30.90 -26.41 -39.64
C LYS A 783 -29.46 -25.95 -39.86
N ILE A 784 -28.77 -26.59 -40.79
CA ILE A 784 -27.38 -26.24 -41.14
C ILE A 784 -27.43 -25.46 -42.45
N ALA A 785 -26.95 -24.22 -42.44
CA ALA A 785 -26.93 -23.32 -43.58
C ALA A 785 -25.51 -22.75 -43.79
N THR A 786 -24.72 -23.45 -44.60
CA THR A 786 -23.35 -23.06 -44.98
C THR A 786 -23.04 -23.49 -46.41
N SER A 787 -22.09 -22.81 -47.07
CA SER A 787 -21.46 -23.27 -48.30
C SER A 787 -20.14 -24.02 -48.08
N GLY A 788 -19.66 -24.11 -46.84
CA GLY A 788 -18.48 -24.89 -46.44
C GLY A 788 -18.79 -26.38 -46.27
N ASP A 789 -17.78 -27.15 -45.90
CA ASP A 789 -17.92 -28.58 -45.68
C ASP A 789 -18.71 -28.88 -44.40
N VAL A 790 -19.56 -29.91 -44.44
CA VAL A 790 -20.29 -30.38 -43.26
C VAL A 790 -19.83 -31.80 -42.95
N LEU A 791 -19.11 -31.93 -41.83
CA LEU A 791 -18.67 -33.19 -41.26
C LEU A 791 -19.52 -33.50 -40.02
N TRP A 792 -20.27 -34.59 -40.08
CA TRP A 792 -21.03 -35.17 -38.97
C TRP A 792 -20.63 -36.64 -38.88
#